data_AF-A0A8T3W4V5-F1
#
_entry.id   AF-A0A8T3W4V5-F1
#
_cell.length_a   1.000
_cell.length_b   1.000
_cell.length_c   1.000
_cell.angle_alpha   90.00
_cell.angle_beta   90.00
_cell.angle_gamma   90.00
#
_symmetry.space_group_name_H-M   'P 1'
#
loop_
_entity.id
_entity.type
_entity.pdbx_description
1 polymer ?
#
loop_
_entity_poly.entity_id
_entity_poly.type
_entity_poly.pdbx_seq_one_letter_code
_entity_poly.pdbx_strand_id
1 'polypeptide(L)'
;MNETETLGLVRHFIDIGISLDEAVNNPAIPLNFKDKILQTIKEEENIILEPANIIKDSENYEDWLIKEDRSDWYYWNTLRRYLLDKKGWSGPSVQSLDKETDRILGMLDSPKKEIFDKKGLVLGFVQSGKTSNYTALIAKAADSSYRLIIVLSGTDNGLRLQTHRRLKNELVGSNEGKGVPLPPIGKQWHEFTRVDLNGDFQAGFVNTAALQGNQPVLMVIKKNGAVLRRLISWLNSASEEIKRTLPLLVIDDEADLASIDTKGSYQAEDELLPEDYEAPSVINGLIRDLLNKFNRKAYIAYTATPFANILIPHDNYNPRFSDDLYPKNFIVNLPKPNEYFGAEELFGPMDYVSEDENEGLDVIRTVNDSNDFLLEQYSIMHPDMEKAILSFVLAGASRSYRSKKDFPATMLIHITLRTIKQEQLKEIVDRKFTEFKDEWRYNRKEKIYDQLRRIWGEDFLPVIQAKYPNKLINFKDIETNISTFFESVQIRSLNSVSGDSQALDYEKEPNLKLIAIGGNKLSRGLTLEGLLISFFTRRTKQYDTLMQMGRWFGFRGGYEDLTRIYTTPELSGWFSSLSQIEAELREDIKIYEELKLTPFEVGLRIKAHPVMQVTSPSKRRFANEVLISKTYRGLLSQTIKFPLNNLEVLSKREEENIAIVKKFLSELGELTGFHNERPFWKNVPAQKVIDFLNKFQTDESNLSFRPQLIIEYIKKLNEENELIKWTVAICGNKSYDSDLGDVDLGLKIKINQINISQEEKNRNSLKGIVSQGDELIGLSSEKEDEVNNLIASTKIQKNNAARLIRDPSEGLILLYPISKNSKPHSKNRIPLYEDPKDPLAKNLIGIAISFPEKSKIPQSDELYVIGTVPWRPEDES
;
A
#
# COMPACT_ATOMS: atom_id res chain seq x y z
N MET A 1 -9.16 -21.04 -31.94
CA MET A 1 -9.30 -20.53 -30.56
C MET A 1 -8.19 -21.14 -29.74
N ASN A 2 -7.36 -20.32 -29.11
CA ASN A 2 -6.34 -20.80 -28.15
C ASN A 2 -6.94 -21.00 -26.75
N GLU A 3 -6.19 -21.56 -25.81
CA GLU A 3 -6.66 -21.86 -24.44
C GLU A 3 -7.23 -20.61 -23.75
N THR A 4 -6.57 -19.46 -23.89
CA THR A 4 -6.98 -18.19 -23.27
C THR A 4 -8.28 -17.63 -23.87
N GLU A 5 -8.42 -17.65 -25.19
CA GLU A 5 -9.65 -17.25 -25.89
C GLU A 5 -10.82 -18.16 -25.53
N THR A 6 -10.55 -19.46 -25.35
CA THR A 6 -11.55 -20.45 -24.97
C THR A 6 -12.03 -20.22 -23.54
N LEU A 7 -11.10 -19.99 -22.60
CA LEU A 7 -11.41 -19.65 -21.21
C LEU A 7 -12.23 -18.36 -21.12
N GLY A 8 -11.86 -17.33 -21.89
CA GLY A 8 -12.63 -16.08 -21.97
C GLY A 8 -14.07 -16.31 -22.43
N LEU A 9 -14.27 -17.13 -23.47
CA LEU A 9 -15.60 -17.46 -23.98
C LEU A 9 -16.45 -18.23 -22.95
N VAL A 10 -15.86 -19.17 -22.20
CA VAL A 10 -16.57 -19.89 -21.13
C VAL A 10 -16.95 -18.94 -19.99
N ARG A 11 -16.04 -18.04 -19.57
CA ARG A 11 -16.35 -17.00 -18.59
C ARG A 11 -17.51 -16.12 -19.08
N HIS A 12 -17.56 -15.79 -20.37
CA HIS A 12 -18.66 -15.04 -20.95
C HIS A 12 -19.99 -15.79 -20.92
N PHE A 13 -20.00 -17.10 -21.21
CA PHE A 13 -21.23 -17.89 -21.11
C PHE A 13 -21.78 -17.93 -19.68
N ILE A 14 -20.91 -18.15 -18.69
CA ILE A 14 -21.29 -18.13 -17.27
C ILE A 14 -21.89 -16.79 -16.89
N ASP A 15 -21.25 -15.73 -17.37
CA ASP A 15 -21.66 -14.36 -17.11
C ASP A 15 -23.07 -14.01 -17.63
N ILE A 16 -23.46 -14.52 -18.80
CA ILE A 16 -24.81 -14.35 -19.33
C ILE A 16 -25.83 -15.32 -18.73
N GLY A 17 -25.46 -16.05 -17.66
CA GLY A 17 -26.33 -16.92 -16.90
C GLY A 17 -26.37 -18.39 -17.34
N ILE A 18 -25.47 -18.83 -18.22
CA ILE A 18 -25.35 -20.25 -18.59
C ILE A 18 -24.60 -20.98 -17.48
N SER A 19 -25.04 -22.19 -17.10
CA SER A 19 -24.32 -22.95 -16.07
C SER A 19 -22.91 -23.33 -16.53
N LEU A 20 -21.96 -23.49 -15.60
CA LEU A 20 -20.58 -23.89 -15.91
C LEU A 20 -20.54 -25.18 -16.76
N ASP A 21 -21.38 -26.16 -16.42
CA ASP A 21 -21.46 -27.43 -17.15
C ASP A 21 -21.96 -27.24 -18.59
N GLU A 22 -22.97 -26.39 -18.82
CA GLU A 22 -23.46 -26.07 -20.16
C GLU A 22 -22.47 -25.23 -20.95
N ALA A 23 -21.80 -24.27 -20.30
CA ALA A 23 -20.80 -23.38 -20.90
C ALA A 23 -19.59 -24.17 -21.41
N VAL A 24 -19.06 -25.08 -20.60
CA VAL A 24 -17.91 -25.93 -20.96
C VAL A 24 -18.30 -26.99 -22.01
N ASN A 25 -19.56 -27.43 -22.03
CA ASN A 25 -20.07 -28.37 -23.02
C ASN A 25 -20.60 -27.74 -24.30
N ASN A 26 -20.54 -26.41 -24.42
CA ASN A 26 -20.94 -25.71 -25.62
C ASN A 26 -20.10 -26.19 -26.85
N PRO A 27 -20.72 -26.45 -28.02
CA PRO A 27 -20.02 -26.91 -29.22
C PRO A 27 -18.88 -25.98 -29.70
N ALA A 28 -18.90 -24.70 -29.30
CA ALA A 28 -17.85 -23.74 -29.61
C ALA A 28 -16.55 -23.97 -28.81
N ILE A 29 -16.58 -24.81 -27.76
CA ILE A 29 -15.44 -25.06 -26.85
C ILE A 29 -14.68 -26.32 -27.27
N PRO A 30 -13.39 -26.22 -27.63
CA PRO A 30 -12.56 -27.38 -27.99
C PRO A 30 -12.40 -28.38 -26.83
N LEU A 31 -12.58 -29.67 -27.12
CA LEU A 31 -12.52 -30.77 -26.15
C LEU A 31 -11.21 -30.81 -25.35
N ASN A 32 -10.09 -30.44 -25.98
CA ASN A 32 -8.75 -30.52 -25.38
C ASN A 32 -8.47 -29.46 -24.30
N PHE A 33 -9.36 -28.48 -24.10
CA PHE A 33 -9.20 -27.43 -23.09
C PHE A 33 -10.19 -27.54 -21.93
N LYS A 34 -11.19 -28.44 -22.00
CA LYS A 34 -12.29 -28.53 -21.02
C LYS A 34 -11.81 -28.75 -19.59
N ASP A 35 -10.98 -29.75 -19.36
CA ASP A 35 -10.55 -30.13 -18.00
C ASP A 35 -9.74 -29.01 -17.32
N LYS A 36 -8.85 -28.36 -18.07
CA LYS A 36 -8.08 -27.21 -17.58
C LYS A 36 -8.98 -26.01 -17.28
N ILE A 37 -9.92 -25.69 -18.16
CA ILE A 37 -10.85 -24.57 -17.95
C ILE A 37 -11.70 -24.80 -16.71
N LEU A 38 -12.22 -26.03 -16.52
CA LEU A 38 -12.97 -26.41 -15.33
C LEU A 38 -12.14 -26.23 -14.06
N GLN A 39 -10.88 -26.64 -14.09
CA GLN A 39 -9.98 -26.46 -12.96
C GLN A 39 -9.76 -24.97 -12.65
N THR A 40 -9.45 -24.16 -13.67
CA THR A 40 -9.22 -22.72 -13.50
C THR A 40 -10.46 -21.99 -12.96
N ILE A 41 -11.67 -22.30 -13.45
CA ILE A 41 -12.90 -21.65 -12.98
C ILE A 41 -13.23 -22.06 -11.53
N LYS A 42 -13.01 -23.32 -11.16
CA LYS A 42 -13.17 -23.75 -9.75
C LYS A 42 -12.18 -23.06 -8.81
N GLU A 43 -10.95 -22.82 -9.27
CA GLU A 43 -9.98 -22.02 -8.51
C GLU A 43 -10.46 -20.57 -8.35
N GLU A 44 -11.10 -19.98 -9.37
CA GLU A 44 -11.69 -18.63 -9.32
C GLU A 44 -12.90 -18.53 -8.39
N GLU A 45 -13.78 -19.53 -8.34
CA GLU A 45 -14.98 -19.52 -7.47
C GLU A 45 -14.63 -19.47 -5.98
N ASN A 46 -13.43 -19.91 -5.59
CA ASN A 46 -12.96 -19.88 -4.21
C ASN A 46 -12.39 -18.50 -3.80
N ILE A 47 -12.38 -17.52 -4.70
CA ILE A 47 -11.87 -16.18 -4.44
C ILE A 47 -12.93 -15.38 -3.68
N ILE A 48 -12.64 -15.01 -2.43
CA ILE A 48 -13.47 -14.10 -1.64
C ILE A 48 -13.23 -12.67 -2.15
N LEU A 49 -14.33 -11.95 -2.45
CA LEU A 49 -14.29 -10.54 -2.86
C LEU A 49 -14.61 -9.65 -1.64
N GLU A 50 -13.64 -8.85 -1.22
CA GLU A 50 -13.87 -7.82 -0.21
C GLU A 50 -14.43 -6.53 -0.85
N PRO A 51 -15.46 -5.91 -0.26
CA PRO A 51 -15.99 -4.63 -0.73
C PRO A 51 -14.99 -3.48 -0.49
N ALA A 52 -15.00 -2.47 -1.38
CA ALA A 52 -14.27 -1.21 -1.17
C ALA A 52 -14.83 -0.40 0.01
N ASN A 53 -13.98 0.27 0.79
CA ASN A 53 -14.41 1.13 1.90
C ASN A 53 -14.62 2.60 1.43
N ILE A 54 -15.62 3.32 1.95
CA ILE A 54 -16.10 4.64 1.46
C ILE A 54 -16.51 5.62 2.58
N ILE A 55 -15.84 6.77 2.66
CA ILE A 55 -16.31 7.94 3.42
C ILE A 55 -17.18 8.80 2.50
N LYS A 56 -18.36 9.26 2.93
CA LYS A 56 -19.36 9.91 2.05
C LYS A 56 -20.27 10.91 2.75
N ASP A 57 -20.87 11.79 1.94
CA ASP A 57 -21.95 12.72 2.33
C ASP A 57 -23.31 12.03 2.57
N SER A 58 -23.86 12.19 3.77
CA SER A 58 -25.09 11.52 4.23
C SER A 58 -26.38 12.27 3.85
N GLU A 59 -26.33 13.58 3.60
CA GLU A 59 -27.53 14.40 3.46
C GLU A 59 -28.11 14.45 2.02
N ASN A 60 -27.35 14.03 1.00
CA ASN A 60 -27.72 14.20 -0.41
C ASN A 60 -27.56 12.95 -1.28
N TYR A 61 -27.53 11.74 -0.69
CA TYR A 61 -27.47 10.51 -1.48
C TYR A 61 -28.82 10.20 -2.13
N GLU A 62 -29.08 10.79 -3.30
CA GLU A 62 -30.02 10.21 -4.24
C GLU A 62 -29.36 8.96 -4.83
N ASP A 63 -29.91 7.78 -4.54
CA ASP A 63 -29.49 6.52 -5.17
C ASP A 63 -29.95 6.46 -6.65
N TRP A 64 -29.59 7.50 -7.41
CA TRP A 64 -30.03 7.73 -8.77
C TRP A 64 -29.57 6.59 -9.68
N LEU A 65 -28.42 5.99 -9.38
CA LEU A 65 -27.86 4.90 -10.14
C LEU A 65 -28.64 3.58 -9.95
N ILE A 66 -29.36 3.38 -8.83
CA ILE A 66 -30.27 2.24 -8.67
C ILE A 66 -31.53 2.42 -9.52
N LYS A 67 -31.98 3.67 -9.71
CA LYS A 67 -33.18 3.99 -10.50
C LYS A 67 -32.91 4.04 -12.00
N GLU A 68 -31.65 4.11 -12.42
CA GLU A 68 -31.25 4.16 -13.82
C GLU A 68 -31.40 2.76 -14.47
N ASP A 69 -32.09 2.68 -15.61
CA ASP A 69 -32.13 1.45 -16.40
C ASP A 69 -30.78 1.25 -17.09
N ARG A 70 -30.09 0.17 -16.72
CA ARG A 70 -28.76 -0.16 -17.23
C ARG A 70 -28.78 -1.19 -18.37
N SER A 71 -29.96 -1.65 -18.77
CA SER A 71 -30.10 -2.66 -19.83
C SER A 71 -29.59 -2.15 -21.20
N ASP A 72 -29.66 -0.84 -21.43
CA ASP A 72 -29.23 -0.19 -22.67
C ASP A 72 -27.76 0.29 -22.67
N TRP A 73 -27.02 0.05 -21.57
CA TRP A 73 -25.62 0.42 -21.47
C TRP A 73 -24.79 -0.29 -22.54
N TYR A 74 -23.92 0.47 -23.21
CA TYR A 74 -23.10 -0.03 -24.31
C TYR A 74 -21.61 -0.04 -23.95
N TYR A 75 -21.09 1.07 -23.42
CA TYR A 75 -19.64 1.22 -23.24
C TYR A 75 -19.12 0.27 -22.17
N TRP A 76 -19.79 0.19 -21.02
CA TRP A 76 -19.41 -0.74 -19.96
C TRP A 76 -19.52 -2.19 -20.44
N ASN A 77 -20.64 -2.57 -21.04
CA ASN A 77 -20.86 -3.93 -21.54
C ASN A 77 -19.81 -4.35 -22.57
N THR A 78 -19.39 -3.43 -23.44
CA THR A 78 -18.35 -3.69 -24.44
C THR A 78 -16.96 -3.82 -23.81
N LEU A 79 -16.61 -2.93 -22.89
CA LEU A 79 -15.36 -3.01 -22.13
C LEU A 79 -15.29 -4.29 -21.30
N ARG A 80 -16.37 -4.64 -20.63
CA ARG A 80 -16.50 -5.83 -19.78
C ARG A 80 -16.23 -7.12 -20.57
N ARG A 81 -16.82 -7.24 -21.77
CA ARG A 81 -16.52 -8.35 -22.71
C ARG A 81 -15.06 -8.35 -23.13
N TYR A 82 -14.50 -7.20 -23.47
CA TYR A 82 -13.08 -7.10 -23.83
C TYR A 82 -12.14 -7.54 -22.69
N LEU A 83 -12.47 -7.20 -21.44
CA LEU A 83 -11.69 -7.62 -20.27
C LEU A 83 -11.71 -9.15 -20.07
N LEU A 84 -12.87 -9.77 -20.20
CA LEU A 84 -13.04 -11.23 -20.07
C LEU A 84 -12.41 -11.99 -21.25
N ASP A 85 -12.75 -11.59 -22.48
CA ASP A 85 -12.47 -12.36 -23.69
C ASP A 85 -11.06 -12.14 -24.24
N LYS A 86 -10.57 -10.90 -24.18
CA LYS A 86 -9.31 -10.49 -24.84
C LYS A 86 -8.19 -10.25 -23.84
N LYS A 87 -8.46 -9.56 -22.72
CA LYS A 87 -7.47 -9.38 -21.66
C LYS A 87 -7.36 -10.59 -20.74
N GLY A 88 -8.33 -11.51 -20.79
CA GLY A 88 -8.29 -12.76 -20.01
C GLY A 88 -8.43 -12.54 -18.50
N TRP A 89 -9.06 -11.45 -18.07
CA TRP A 89 -9.33 -11.19 -16.66
C TRP A 89 -10.31 -12.24 -16.11
N SER A 90 -10.14 -12.62 -14.84
CA SER A 90 -11.04 -13.55 -14.16
C SER A 90 -12.43 -12.93 -13.96
N GLY A 91 -13.46 -13.78 -13.88
CA GLY A 91 -14.83 -13.34 -13.58
C GLY A 91 -14.91 -12.51 -12.29
N PRO A 92 -14.34 -12.99 -11.16
CA PRO A 92 -14.30 -12.25 -9.91
C PRO A 92 -13.60 -10.89 -10.01
N SER A 93 -12.49 -10.76 -10.73
CA SER A 93 -11.79 -9.47 -10.89
C SER A 93 -12.63 -8.45 -11.66
N VAL A 94 -13.31 -8.88 -12.73
CA VAL A 94 -14.22 -8.01 -13.48
C VAL A 94 -15.44 -7.63 -12.64
N GLN A 95 -15.97 -8.54 -11.83
CA GLN A 95 -17.08 -8.26 -10.93
C GLN A 95 -16.69 -7.30 -9.78
N SER A 96 -15.48 -7.41 -9.24
CA SER A 96 -14.95 -6.45 -8.26
C SER A 96 -14.89 -5.05 -8.87
N LEU A 97 -14.27 -4.94 -10.06
CA LEU A 97 -14.19 -3.70 -10.82
C LEU A 97 -15.58 -3.11 -11.11
N ASP A 98 -16.56 -3.95 -11.45
CA ASP A 98 -17.95 -3.55 -11.66
C ASP A 98 -18.55 -2.90 -10.41
N LYS A 99 -18.50 -3.61 -9.28
CA LYS A 99 -19.06 -3.15 -8.00
C LYS A 99 -18.36 -1.88 -7.48
N GLU A 100 -17.04 -1.82 -7.58
CA GLU A 100 -16.24 -0.66 -7.18
C GLU A 100 -16.62 0.59 -7.98
N THR A 101 -16.72 0.45 -9.30
CA THR A 101 -17.02 1.59 -10.18
C THR A 101 -18.47 2.01 -10.15
N ASP A 102 -19.40 1.09 -9.87
CA ASP A 102 -20.80 1.43 -9.55
C ASP A 102 -20.88 2.31 -8.30
N ARG A 103 -20.14 1.94 -7.25
CA ARG A 103 -20.09 2.73 -6.02
C ARG A 103 -19.53 4.12 -6.28
N ILE A 104 -18.42 4.23 -7.00
CA ILE A 104 -17.82 5.54 -7.33
C ILE A 104 -18.78 6.38 -8.17
N LEU A 105 -19.42 5.79 -9.19
CA LEU A 105 -20.40 6.49 -10.03
C LEU A 105 -21.61 6.95 -9.22
N GLY A 106 -22.10 6.14 -8.28
CA GLY A 106 -23.18 6.48 -7.37
C GLY A 106 -22.85 7.64 -6.42
N MET A 107 -21.57 7.90 -6.15
CA MET A 107 -21.14 9.09 -5.38
C MET A 107 -21.13 10.39 -6.21
N LEU A 108 -21.22 10.28 -7.54
CA LEU A 108 -21.43 11.44 -8.41
C LEU A 108 -22.92 11.78 -8.48
N ASP A 109 -23.28 12.98 -8.93
CA ASP A 109 -24.68 13.36 -9.15
C ASP A 109 -25.16 12.94 -10.54
N SER A 110 -26.46 12.64 -10.69
CA SER A 110 -27.05 12.32 -11.99
C SER A 110 -26.76 13.44 -13.02
N PRO A 111 -26.25 13.11 -14.22
CA PRO A 111 -26.05 14.09 -15.31
C PRO A 111 -27.32 14.83 -15.76
N LYS A 112 -28.50 14.31 -15.37
CA LYS A 112 -29.82 14.89 -15.62
C LYS A 112 -30.14 16.07 -14.68
N LYS A 113 -29.46 16.18 -13.54
CA LYS A 113 -29.61 17.30 -12.59
C LYS A 113 -29.13 18.59 -13.23
N GLU A 114 -29.78 19.71 -12.92
CA GLU A 114 -29.48 20.99 -13.55
C GLU A 114 -28.08 21.51 -13.20
N ILE A 115 -27.67 21.38 -11.93
CA ILE A 115 -26.42 21.89 -11.37
C ILE A 115 -25.88 20.86 -10.36
N PHE A 116 -24.57 20.59 -10.43
CA PHE A 116 -23.85 19.84 -9.40
C PHE A 116 -22.35 20.15 -9.43
N ASP A 117 -21.72 20.08 -8.25
CA ASP A 117 -20.27 20.18 -8.05
C ASP A 117 -19.84 19.05 -7.12
N LYS A 118 -19.19 18.02 -7.68
CA LYS A 118 -18.71 16.85 -6.92
C LYS A 118 -17.20 16.75 -7.00
N LYS A 119 -16.54 16.65 -5.85
CA LYS A 119 -15.09 16.44 -5.72
C LYS A 119 -14.83 15.25 -4.81
N GLY A 120 -14.16 14.23 -5.33
CA GLY A 120 -13.84 13.02 -4.56
C GLY A 120 -12.43 12.51 -4.81
N LEU A 121 -12.01 11.57 -3.97
CA LEU A 121 -10.71 10.91 -4.02
C LEU A 121 -10.89 9.40 -4.08
N VAL A 122 -10.17 8.75 -4.99
CA VAL A 122 -10.09 7.29 -5.08
C VAL A 122 -8.65 6.88 -4.76
N LEU A 123 -8.50 6.23 -3.61
CA LEU A 123 -7.26 5.68 -3.10
C LEU A 123 -7.13 4.21 -3.53
N GLY A 124 -6.08 3.89 -4.28
CA GLY A 124 -5.75 2.50 -4.63
C GLY A 124 -4.28 2.22 -4.44
N PHE A 125 -3.90 0.99 -4.08
CA PHE A 125 -2.51 0.62 -3.84
C PHE A 125 -1.55 0.95 -5.01
N VAL A 126 -0.25 1.04 -4.74
CA VAL A 126 0.79 1.37 -5.73
C VAL A 126 0.83 0.28 -6.81
N GLN A 127 0.53 0.63 -8.07
CA GLN A 127 0.39 -0.35 -9.17
C GLN A 127 -0.79 -1.34 -9.05
N SER A 128 -1.87 -1.00 -8.34
CA SER A 128 -3.06 -1.85 -8.19
C SER A 128 -4.06 -1.84 -9.35
N GLY A 129 -3.75 -1.17 -10.47
CA GLY A 129 -4.68 -1.09 -11.60
C GLY A 129 -5.72 0.04 -11.53
N LYS A 130 -5.42 1.16 -10.84
CA LYS A 130 -6.24 2.40 -10.83
C LYS A 130 -6.74 2.83 -12.20
N THR A 131 -5.91 2.70 -13.24
CA THR A 131 -6.30 3.00 -14.62
C THR A 131 -7.41 2.10 -15.14
N SER A 132 -7.45 0.81 -14.78
CA SER A 132 -8.60 -0.05 -15.10
C SER A 132 -9.86 0.49 -14.43
N ASN A 133 -9.75 0.89 -13.16
CA ASN A 133 -10.86 1.42 -12.37
C ASN A 133 -11.44 2.71 -12.98
N TYR A 134 -10.63 3.74 -13.25
CA TYR A 134 -11.18 4.94 -13.89
C TYR A 134 -11.59 4.72 -15.35
N THR A 135 -11.02 3.76 -16.08
CA THR A 135 -11.49 3.42 -17.44
C THR A 135 -12.89 2.83 -17.39
N ALA A 136 -13.14 1.89 -16.48
CA ALA A 136 -14.46 1.32 -16.24
C ALA A 136 -15.46 2.38 -15.75
N LEU A 137 -15.05 3.28 -14.85
CA LEU A 137 -15.85 4.42 -14.43
C LEU A 137 -16.21 5.34 -15.60
N ILE A 138 -15.25 5.66 -16.48
CA ILE A 138 -15.48 6.49 -17.68
C ILE A 138 -16.50 5.83 -18.61
N ALA A 139 -16.40 4.50 -18.82
CA ALA A 139 -17.36 3.76 -19.64
C ALA A 139 -18.79 3.89 -19.08
N LYS A 140 -18.97 3.64 -17.78
CA LYS A 140 -20.27 3.76 -17.11
C LYS A 140 -20.77 5.20 -17.05
N ALA A 141 -19.88 6.16 -16.82
CA ALA A 141 -20.23 7.57 -16.84
C ALA A 141 -20.74 8.00 -18.22
N ALA A 142 -20.11 7.55 -19.30
CA ALA A 142 -20.57 7.80 -20.67
C ALA A 142 -21.94 7.13 -20.95
N ASP A 143 -22.17 5.92 -20.44
CA ASP A 143 -23.48 5.27 -20.50
C ASP A 143 -24.57 6.06 -19.73
N SER A 144 -24.19 6.69 -18.61
CA SER A 144 -25.07 7.57 -17.81
C SER A 144 -25.13 9.02 -18.32
N SER A 145 -24.63 9.31 -19.53
CA SER A 145 -24.66 10.65 -20.16
C SER A 145 -23.73 11.71 -19.54
N TYR A 146 -22.63 11.33 -18.90
CA TYR A 146 -21.47 12.22 -18.79
C TYR A 146 -20.85 12.39 -20.19
N ARG A 147 -20.71 13.64 -20.63
CA ARG A 147 -20.45 13.93 -22.04
C ARG A 147 -19.05 14.42 -22.32
N LEU A 148 -18.53 15.33 -21.49
CA LEU A 148 -17.15 15.80 -21.62
C LEU A 148 -16.30 15.11 -20.58
N ILE A 149 -15.36 14.28 -21.02
CA ILE A 149 -14.50 13.48 -20.16
C ILE A 149 -13.05 13.91 -20.40
N ILE A 150 -12.46 14.51 -19.37
CA ILE A 150 -11.08 14.99 -19.40
C ILE A 150 -10.25 14.16 -18.43
N VAL A 151 -9.24 13.48 -18.94
CA VAL A 151 -8.27 12.74 -18.14
C VAL A 151 -6.98 13.57 -18.07
N LEU A 152 -6.70 14.12 -16.89
CA LEU A 152 -5.45 14.78 -16.56
C LEU A 152 -4.42 13.70 -16.18
N SER A 153 -3.54 13.41 -17.13
CA SER A 153 -2.39 12.53 -16.93
C SER A 153 -1.22 13.26 -16.26
N GLY A 154 -0.07 12.60 -16.10
CA GLY A 154 1.14 13.21 -15.54
C GLY A 154 1.68 14.44 -16.32
N THR A 155 2.88 14.90 -15.95
CA THR A 155 3.52 16.08 -16.57
C THR A 155 4.30 15.76 -17.84
N ASP A 156 4.52 14.48 -18.13
CA ASP A 156 5.37 13.96 -19.20
C ASP A 156 4.56 13.46 -20.42
N ASN A 157 5.10 13.66 -21.62
CA ASN A 157 4.44 13.28 -22.87
C ASN A 157 4.27 11.76 -23.02
N GLY A 158 5.25 10.97 -22.55
CA GLY A 158 5.24 9.51 -22.58
C GLY A 158 4.15 8.94 -21.69
N LEU A 159 4.01 9.47 -20.47
CA LEU A 159 2.93 9.08 -19.55
C LEU A 159 1.55 9.37 -20.14
N ARG A 160 1.36 10.58 -20.69
CA ARG A 160 0.12 10.94 -21.37
C ARG A 160 -0.17 10.00 -22.54
N LEU A 161 0.83 9.68 -23.36
CA LEU A 161 0.68 8.77 -24.50
C LEU A 161 0.29 7.35 -24.04
N GLN A 162 0.89 6.84 -22.97
CA GLN A 162 0.57 5.54 -22.39
C GLN A 162 -0.90 5.48 -21.93
N THR A 163 -1.34 6.47 -21.12
CA THR A 163 -2.74 6.58 -20.69
C THR A 163 -3.68 6.70 -21.88
N HIS A 164 -3.32 7.49 -22.89
CA HIS A 164 -4.16 7.71 -24.06
C HIS A 164 -4.32 6.46 -24.93
N ARG A 165 -3.23 5.73 -25.22
CA ARG A 165 -3.30 4.44 -25.94
C ARG A 165 -4.25 3.47 -25.24
N ARG A 166 -4.14 3.41 -23.91
CA ARG A 166 -4.95 2.53 -23.10
C ARG A 166 -6.44 2.89 -23.19
N LEU A 167 -6.78 4.15 -22.96
CA LEU A 167 -8.18 4.62 -23.06
C LEU A 167 -8.74 4.49 -24.48
N LYS A 168 -7.92 4.72 -25.51
CA LYS A 168 -8.34 4.47 -26.90
C LYS A 168 -8.69 3.01 -27.13
N ASN A 169 -7.83 2.09 -26.70
CA ASN A 169 -8.04 0.66 -26.88
C ASN A 169 -9.21 0.13 -26.03
N GLU A 170 -9.44 0.68 -24.85
CA GLU A 170 -10.44 0.17 -23.89
C GLU A 170 -11.82 0.87 -24.01
N LEU A 171 -11.91 2.08 -24.61
CA LEU A 171 -13.17 2.84 -24.71
C LEU A 171 -13.57 3.20 -26.13
N VAL A 172 -12.65 3.78 -26.91
CA VAL A 172 -12.94 4.34 -28.24
C VAL A 172 -13.04 3.25 -29.30
N GLY A 173 -12.18 2.24 -29.19
CA GLY A 173 -12.12 1.10 -30.09
C GLY A 173 -11.33 1.34 -31.37
N SER A 174 -11.07 0.25 -32.10
CA SER A 174 -10.38 0.30 -33.40
C SER A 174 -10.81 -0.86 -34.30
N ASN A 175 -10.69 -0.67 -35.63
CA ASN A 175 -10.89 -1.73 -36.61
C ASN A 175 -9.71 -2.73 -36.67
N GLU A 176 -8.61 -2.46 -35.97
CA GLU A 176 -7.38 -3.27 -36.02
C GLU A 176 -7.37 -4.45 -35.03
N GLY A 177 -8.46 -4.65 -34.28
CA GLY A 177 -8.62 -5.78 -33.36
C GLY A 177 -7.78 -5.71 -32.07
N LYS A 178 -7.12 -4.58 -31.80
CA LYS A 178 -6.26 -4.35 -30.62
C LYS A 178 -7.01 -3.77 -29.39
N GLY A 179 -8.32 -3.66 -29.45
CA GLY A 179 -9.15 -3.02 -28.43
C GLY A 179 -10.61 -3.44 -28.52
N VAL A 180 -11.48 -2.71 -27.83
CA VAL A 180 -12.94 -2.81 -28.00
C VAL A 180 -13.33 -2.56 -29.47
N PRO A 181 -14.42 -3.15 -29.97
CA PRO A 181 -14.93 -2.85 -31.30
C PRO A 181 -15.31 -1.36 -31.41
N LEU A 182 -15.23 -0.82 -32.64
CA LEU A 182 -15.72 0.54 -32.89
C LEU A 182 -17.21 0.64 -32.50
N PRO A 183 -17.60 1.67 -31.72
CA PRO A 183 -18.99 1.90 -31.39
C PRO A 183 -19.88 2.11 -32.62
N PRO A 184 -21.15 1.71 -32.56
CA PRO A 184 -22.11 1.98 -33.62
C PRO A 184 -22.30 3.49 -33.82
N ILE A 185 -22.83 3.85 -34.98
CA ILE A 185 -23.16 5.26 -35.32
C ILE A 185 -24.05 5.85 -34.22
N GLY A 186 -23.72 7.07 -33.77
CA GLY A 186 -24.40 7.76 -32.66
C GLY A 186 -23.83 7.46 -31.27
N LYS A 187 -23.00 6.41 -31.11
CA LYS A 187 -22.25 6.10 -29.88
C LYS A 187 -20.72 6.23 -30.06
N GLN A 188 -20.26 6.77 -31.20
CA GLN A 188 -18.83 6.95 -31.44
C GLN A 188 -18.26 8.07 -30.57
N TRP A 189 -17.08 7.85 -30.01
CA TRP A 189 -16.37 8.86 -29.24
C TRP A 189 -15.77 9.93 -30.15
N HIS A 190 -15.78 11.17 -29.69
CA HIS A 190 -14.96 12.22 -30.26
C HIS A 190 -13.64 12.33 -29.50
N GLU A 191 -12.52 12.13 -30.19
CA GLU A 191 -11.18 12.32 -29.64
C GLU A 191 -10.65 13.71 -30.02
N PHE A 192 -10.42 14.59 -29.04
CA PHE A 192 -9.84 15.94 -29.29
C PHE A 192 -8.34 16.03 -28.97
N THR A 193 -7.75 14.88 -28.69
CA THR A 193 -6.31 14.65 -28.56
C THR A 193 -5.91 13.52 -29.48
N ARG A 194 -4.63 13.41 -29.87
CA ARG A 194 -4.10 12.31 -30.69
C ARG A 194 -3.18 11.37 -29.91
N VAL A 195 -3.10 10.13 -30.38
CA VAL A 195 -2.28 9.05 -29.82
C VAL A 195 -0.86 9.07 -30.42
N ASP A 196 -0.21 10.22 -30.32
CA ASP A 196 1.19 10.45 -30.70
C ASP A 196 1.85 11.37 -29.66
N LEU A 197 3.18 11.38 -29.52
CA LEU A 197 3.86 12.14 -28.45
C LEU A 197 3.49 13.64 -28.38
N ASN A 198 3.20 14.25 -29.52
CA ASN A 198 2.82 15.67 -29.64
C ASN A 198 1.30 15.87 -29.81
N GLY A 199 0.52 14.81 -29.66
CA GLY A 199 -0.92 14.76 -29.85
C GLY A 199 -1.72 15.38 -28.70
N ASP A 200 -1.12 16.30 -27.95
CA ASP A 200 -1.79 17.01 -26.87
C ASP A 200 -2.79 18.03 -27.45
N PHE A 201 -3.61 18.66 -26.59
CA PHE A 201 -4.67 19.55 -27.06
C PHE A 201 -4.14 20.75 -27.87
N GLN A 202 -4.71 20.92 -29.07
CA GLN A 202 -4.42 21.98 -30.02
C GLN A 202 -5.74 22.52 -30.61
N ALA A 203 -6.06 23.78 -30.31
CA ALA A 203 -7.36 24.39 -30.64
C ALA A 203 -7.67 24.44 -32.15
N GLY A 204 -6.66 24.54 -33.01
CA GLY A 204 -6.82 24.68 -34.46
C GLY A 204 -7.47 23.49 -35.18
N PHE A 205 -7.68 22.36 -34.49
CA PHE A 205 -8.21 21.13 -35.07
C PHE A 205 -9.67 20.82 -34.70
N VAL A 206 -10.30 21.60 -33.80
CA VAL A 206 -11.59 21.21 -33.22
C VAL A 206 -12.53 22.41 -33.03
N ASN A 207 -13.76 22.31 -33.53
CA ASN A 207 -14.81 23.31 -33.31
C ASN A 207 -15.63 22.96 -32.05
N THR A 208 -15.93 23.94 -31.20
CA THR A 208 -16.77 23.79 -30.00
C THR A 208 -18.19 23.32 -30.31
N ALA A 209 -18.68 23.49 -31.54
CA ALA A 209 -19.94 22.93 -32.01
C ALA A 209 -20.02 21.39 -31.85
N ALA A 210 -18.89 20.68 -31.86
CA ALA A 210 -18.85 19.24 -31.61
C ALA A 210 -19.29 18.85 -30.18
N LEU A 211 -19.36 19.81 -29.24
CA LEU A 211 -19.89 19.60 -27.89
C LEU A 211 -21.43 19.58 -27.86
N GLN A 212 -22.13 19.99 -28.92
CA GLN A 212 -23.60 20.08 -28.95
C GLN A 212 -24.33 18.73 -29.19
N GLY A 213 -23.64 17.69 -29.65
CA GLY A 213 -24.25 16.38 -29.96
C GLY A 213 -24.71 15.57 -28.73
N ASN A 214 -24.88 14.25 -28.84
CA ASN A 214 -25.08 13.36 -27.68
C ASN A 214 -23.91 12.40 -27.45
N GLN A 215 -22.91 12.44 -28.33
CA GLN A 215 -21.74 11.57 -28.29
C GLN A 215 -20.77 12.01 -27.18
N PRO A 216 -20.07 11.06 -26.54
CA PRO A 216 -19.07 11.38 -25.53
C PRO A 216 -17.79 11.91 -26.18
N VAL A 217 -17.14 12.83 -25.47
CA VAL A 217 -15.88 13.46 -25.88
C VAL A 217 -14.82 13.06 -24.88
N LEU A 218 -13.72 12.49 -25.39
CA LEU A 218 -12.56 12.11 -24.58
C LEU A 218 -11.38 13.02 -24.90
N MET A 219 -10.77 13.57 -23.84
CA MET A 219 -9.50 14.29 -23.92
C MET A 219 -8.50 13.73 -22.93
N VAL A 220 -7.30 13.35 -23.40
CA VAL A 220 -6.20 12.92 -22.54
C VAL A 220 -5.09 13.96 -22.57
N ILE A 221 -4.98 14.71 -21.47
CA ILE A 221 -4.22 15.96 -21.39
C ILE A 221 -3.13 15.80 -20.34
N LYS A 222 -1.94 16.35 -20.58
CA LYS A 222 -0.89 16.40 -19.55
C LYS A 222 -1.08 17.60 -18.62
N LYS A 223 -0.64 17.48 -17.37
CA LYS A 223 -0.62 18.60 -16.40
C LYS A 223 0.44 19.65 -16.77
N ASN A 224 0.13 20.49 -17.76
CA ASN A 224 1.02 21.52 -18.26
C ASN A 224 0.27 22.84 -18.48
N GLY A 225 0.82 23.93 -17.94
CA GLY A 225 0.14 25.23 -17.96
C GLY A 225 -0.11 25.79 -19.37
N ALA A 226 0.76 25.54 -20.35
CA ALA A 226 0.52 26.02 -21.72
C ALA A 226 -0.61 25.24 -22.41
N VAL A 227 -0.68 23.93 -22.17
CA VAL A 227 -1.74 23.07 -22.71
C VAL A 227 -3.09 23.41 -22.10
N LEU A 228 -3.15 23.48 -20.77
CA LEU A 228 -4.38 23.83 -20.04
C LEU A 228 -4.90 25.22 -20.43
N ARG A 229 -4.02 26.22 -20.60
CA ARG A 229 -4.42 27.55 -21.11
C ARG A 229 -5.04 27.48 -22.50
N ARG A 230 -4.51 26.66 -23.41
CA ARG A 230 -5.12 26.47 -24.74
C ARG A 230 -6.48 25.81 -24.65
N LEU A 231 -6.64 24.80 -23.79
CA LEU A 231 -7.93 24.14 -23.56
C LEU A 231 -8.96 25.13 -23.03
N ILE A 232 -8.61 25.88 -21.99
CA ILE A 232 -9.51 26.88 -21.39
C ILE A 232 -9.86 27.97 -22.40
N SER A 233 -8.89 28.47 -23.16
CA SER A 233 -9.14 29.46 -24.21
C SER A 233 -10.10 28.94 -25.28
N TRP A 234 -10.00 27.66 -25.64
CA TRP A 234 -10.93 27.03 -26.57
C TRP A 234 -12.32 26.85 -25.96
N LEU A 235 -12.42 26.37 -24.72
CA LEU A 235 -13.69 26.26 -24.00
C LEU A 235 -14.40 27.60 -23.79
N ASN A 236 -13.64 28.70 -23.66
CA ASN A 236 -14.22 30.04 -23.58
C ASN A 236 -14.98 30.43 -24.86
N SER A 237 -14.63 29.85 -26.02
CA SER A 237 -15.36 30.06 -27.27
C SER A 237 -16.65 29.25 -27.39
N ALA A 238 -16.92 28.31 -26.47
CA ALA A 238 -18.20 27.62 -26.40
C ALA A 238 -19.28 28.56 -25.83
N SER A 239 -20.51 28.43 -26.32
CA SER A 239 -21.66 29.20 -25.82
C SER A 239 -21.94 28.89 -24.35
N GLU A 240 -22.48 29.87 -23.61
CA GLU A 240 -22.88 29.70 -22.22
C GLU A 240 -23.91 28.57 -22.00
N GLU A 241 -24.77 28.31 -22.98
CA GLU A 241 -25.72 27.19 -22.92
C GLU A 241 -25.00 25.83 -22.83
N ILE A 242 -23.96 25.62 -23.64
CA ILE A 242 -23.13 24.40 -23.59
C ILE A 242 -22.48 24.29 -22.21
N LYS A 243 -21.88 25.36 -21.70
CA LYS A 243 -21.22 25.40 -20.39
C LYS A 243 -22.19 25.07 -19.23
N ARG A 244 -23.45 25.51 -19.32
CA ARG A 244 -24.49 25.23 -18.32
C ARG A 244 -25.03 23.81 -18.39
N THR A 245 -25.15 23.23 -19.57
CA THR A 245 -25.86 21.96 -19.78
C THR A 245 -24.95 20.74 -19.90
N LEU A 246 -23.68 20.92 -20.30
CA LEU A 246 -22.76 19.82 -20.57
C LEU A 246 -22.22 19.21 -19.27
N PRO A 247 -22.50 17.92 -18.97
CA PRO A 247 -21.95 17.26 -17.79
C PRO A 247 -20.48 16.92 -18.00
N LEU A 248 -19.62 17.54 -17.19
CA LEU A 248 -18.16 17.37 -17.17
C LEU A 248 -17.75 16.34 -16.13
N LEU A 249 -16.89 15.40 -16.54
CA LEU A 249 -16.12 14.53 -15.66
C LEU A 249 -14.62 14.77 -15.87
N VAL A 250 -13.92 15.18 -14.83
CA VAL A 250 -12.46 15.31 -14.79
C VAL A 250 -11.89 14.19 -13.93
N ILE A 251 -11.04 13.36 -14.53
CA ILE A 251 -10.25 12.36 -13.82
C ILE A 251 -8.83 12.91 -13.69
N ASP A 252 -8.35 13.08 -12.45
CA ASP A 252 -6.99 13.51 -12.17
C ASP A 252 -6.13 12.32 -11.73
N ASP A 253 -5.31 11.81 -12.65
CA ASP A 253 -4.42 10.67 -12.39
C ASP A 253 -3.12 11.14 -11.73
N GLU A 254 -2.61 10.40 -10.75
CA GLU A 254 -1.53 10.85 -9.85
C GLU A 254 -1.82 12.25 -9.26
N ALA A 255 -2.99 12.42 -8.64
CA ALA A 255 -3.48 13.72 -8.18
C ALA A 255 -2.62 14.41 -7.10
N ASP A 256 -1.69 13.68 -6.48
CA ASP A 256 -0.67 14.23 -5.56
C ASP A 256 0.46 14.96 -6.32
N LEU A 257 0.50 14.85 -7.65
CA LEU A 257 1.46 15.48 -8.54
C LEU A 257 0.83 16.63 -9.33
N ALA A 258 1.45 17.81 -9.21
CA ALA A 258 1.18 19.05 -9.95
C ALA A 258 -0.19 19.72 -9.71
N SER A 259 -1.25 18.97 -9.37
CA SER A 259 -2.59 19.50 -9.09
C SER A 259 -2.69 20.15 -7.71
N ILE A 260 -1.83 19.74 -6.76
CA ILE A 260 -1.75 20.33 -5.41
C ILE A 260 -1.25 21.78 -5.51
N ASP A 261 -1.91 22.68 -4.80
CA ASP A 261 -1.42 24.05 -4.69
C ASP A 261 -0.16 24.14 -3.81
N THR A 262 0.86 24.82 -4.33
CA THR A 262 2.15 25.03 -3.67
C THR A 262 2.50 26.50 -3.46
N LYS A 263 1.61 27.43 -3.86
CA LYS A 263 1.85 28.89 -3.82
C LYS A 263 0.69 29.71 -3.26
N GLY A 264 -0.56 29.37 -3.54
CA GLY A 264 -1.69 30.23 -3.21
C GLY A 264 -1.83 30.52 -1.72
N SER A 265 -2.26 31.74 -1.38
CA SER A 265 -2.69 32.10 -0.03
C SER A 265 -4.01 31.40 0.30
N TYR A 266 -4.19 31.08 1.58
CA TYR A 266 -5.46 30.56 2.09
C TYR A 266 -6.41 31.71 2.40
N GLN A 267 -7.67 31.55 2.01
CA GLN A 267 -8.73 32.54 2.19
C GLN A 267 -10.07 31.82 2.35
N ALA A 268 -10.83 32.11 3.40
CA ALA A 268 -12.22 31.62 3.51
C ALA A 268 -13.17 32.48 2.65
N GLU A 269 -14.32 31.93 2.24
CA GLU A 269 -15.26 32.60 1.32
C GLU A 269 -15.70 33.99 1.77
N ASP A 270 -15.87 34.19 3.08
CA ASP A 270 -16.33 35.44 3.70
C ASP A 270 -15.21 36.44 4.02
N GLU A 271 -13.94 36.11 3.73
CA GLU A 271 -12.80 36.95 4.04
C GLU A 271 -12.38 37.83 2.85
N LEU A 272 -11.98 39.07 3.14
CA LEU A 272 -11.37 39.95 2.14
C LEU A 272 -10.02 39.38 1.68
N LEU A 273 -9.70 39.59 0.39
CA LEU A 273 -8.39 39.22 -0.15
C LEU A 273 -7.29 39.93 0.66
N PRO A 274 -6.33 39.20 1.26
CA PRO A 274 -5.25 39.81 2.02
C PRO A 274 -4.35 40.65 1.11
N GLU A 275 -3.72 41.70 1.67
CA GLU A 275 -2.86 42.62 0.91
C GLU A 275 -1.67 41.90 0.25
N ASP A 276 -1.19 40.81 0.85
CA ASP A 276 -0.10 39.96 0.39
C ASP A 276 -0.57 38.67 -0.30
N TYR A 277 -1.78 38.68 -0.89
CA TYR A 277 -2.34 37.53 -1.61
C TYR A 277 -1.39 36.98 -2.69
N GLU A 278 -0.98 35.71 -2.54
CA GLU A 278 -0.30 34.94 -3.55
C GLU A 278 -1.32 34.08 -4.33
N ALA A 279 -1.25 34.13 -5.66
CA ALA A 279 -2.11 33.31 -6.51
C ALA A 279 -1.75 31.82 -6.43
N PRO A 280 -2.71 30.89 -6.65
CA PRO A 280 -2.44 29.46 -6.66
C PRO A 280 -1.37 29.08 -7.68
N SER A 281 -0.77 27.90 -7.47
CA SER A 281 0.14 27.30 -8.44
C SER A 281 -0.52 27.24 -9.82
N VAL A 282 0.26 27.46 -10.88
CA VAL A 282 -0.27 27.64 -12.24
C VAL A 282 -1.17 26.50 -12.68
N ILE A 283 -0.83 25.26 -12.34
CA ILE A 283 -1.61 24.08 -12.75
C ILE A 283 -2.88 23.97 -11.90
N ASN A 284 -2.79 24.09 -10.57
CA ASN A 284 -3.95 24.10 -9.68
C ASN A 284 -4.97 25.16 -10.09
N GLY A 285 -4.53 26.41 -10.28
CA GLY A 285 -5.41 27.52 -10.69
C GLY A 285 -6.08 27.29 -12.05
N LEU A 286 -5.41 26.64 -13.00
CA LEU A 286 -6.01 26.30 -14.30
C LEU A 286 -7.01 25.14 -14.22
N ILE A 287 -6.77 24.14 -13.37
CA ILE A 287 -7.75 23.06 -13.13
C ILE A 287 -9.01 23.64 -12.48
N ARG A 288 -8.84 24.52 -11.49
CA ARG A 288 -9.94 25.27 -10.87
C ARG A 288 -10.72 26.13 -11.86
N ASP A 289 -10.02 26.91 -12.70
CA ASP A 289 -10.64 27.73 -13.76
C ASP A 289 -11.41 26.86 -14.78
N LEU A 290 -10.87 25.70 -15.15
CA LEU A 290 -11.54 24.72 -16.01
C LEU A 290 -12.86 24.24 -15.40
N LEU A 291 -12.83 23.81 -14.13
CA LEU A 291 -14.01 23.33 -13.41
C LEU A 291 -15.07 24.44 -13.32
N ASN A 292 -14.67 25.68 -13.07
CA ASN A 292 -15.59 26.81 -12.93
C ASN A 292 -16.28 27.25 -14.22
N LYS A 293 -15.90 26.70 -15.39
CA LYS A 293 -16.64 26.93 -16.62
C LYS A 293 -17.96 26.16 -16.70
N PHE A 294 -18.20 25.18 -15.84
CA PHE A 294 -19.35 24.28 -15.96
C PHE A 294 -20.25 24.31 -14.72
N ASN A 295 -21.57 24.20 -14.94
CA ASN A 295 -22.55 24.05 -13.85
C ASN A 295 -22.71 22.59 -13.38
N ARG A 296 -22.34 21.63 -14.23
CA ARG A 296 -22.46 20.19 -13.99
C ARG A 296 -21.07 19.58 -14.03
N LYS A 297 -20.39 19.53 -12.90
CA LYS A 297 -18.96 19.16 -12.83
C LYS A 297 -18.69 18.12 -11.75
N ALA A 298 -17.94 17.09 -12.15
CA ALA A 298 -17.37 16.09 -11.27
C ALA A 298 -15.85 16.08 -11.45
N TYR A 299 -15.11 16.10 -10.34
CA TYR A 299 -13.67 15.97 -10.28
C TYR A 299 -13.31 14.80 -9.37
N ILE A 300 -12.51 13.85 -9.87
CA ILE A 300 -12.09 12.69 -9.11
C ILE A 300 -10.57 12.59 -9.15
N ALA A 301 -9.96 12.75 -7.98
CA ALA A 301 -8.54 12.53 -7.77
C ALA A 301 -8.26 11.03 -7.64
N TYR A 302 -7.37 10.48 -8.47
CA TYR A 302 -6.86 9.11 -8.34
C TYR A 302 -5.41 9.15 -7.87
N THR A 303 -5.09 8.44 -6.79
CA THR A 303 -3.70 8.31 -6.32
C THR A 303 -3.49 7.07 -5.45
N ALA A 304 -2.23 6.66 -5.28
CA ALA A 304 -1.82 5.72 -4.23
C ALA A 304 -1.38 6.40 -2.95
N THR A 305 -1.02 7.68 -3.02
CA THR A 305 -0.36 8.41 -1.93
C THR A 305 -1.14 9.69 -1.68
N PRO A 306 -2.26 9.60 -0.94
CA PRO A 306 -3.23 10.69 -0.81
C PRO A 306 -2.75 11.78 0.16
N PHE A 307 -1.54 11.65 0.69
CA PHE A 307 -0.98 12.48 1.75
C PHE A 307 -1.13 13.98 1.51
N ALA A 308 -0.90 14.45 0.28
CA ALA A 308 -1.06 15.88 -0.03
C ALA A 308 -2.53 16.26 -0.32
N ASN A 309 -3.31 15.33 -0.89
CA ASN A 309 -4.70 15.58 -1.28
C ASN A 309 -5.61 15.79 -0.06
N ILE A 310 -5.40 15.04 1.01
CA ILE A 310 -6.18 15.14 2.25
C ILE A 310 -5.76 16.33 3.13
N LEU A 311 -4.63 16.99 2.77
CA LEU A 311 -4.12 18.21 3.43
C LEU A 311 -4.45 19.48 2.66
N ILE A 312 -5.15 19.39 1.51
CA ILE A 312 -5.67 20.58 0.82
C ILE A 312 -6.66 21.25 1.77
N PRO A 313 -6.64 22.58 1.92
CA PRO A 313 -7.63 23.23 2.77
C PRO A 313 -9.04 23.09 2.18
N HIS A 314 -9.98 22.63 3.01
CA HIS A 314 -11.34 22.30 2.58
C HIS A 314 -12.21 23.51 2.20
N ASP A 315 -11.88 24.67 2.76
CA ASP A 315 -12.63 25.93 2.75
C ASP A 315 -11.83 27.05 2.09
N ASN A 316 -10.70 26.71 1.44
CA ASN A 316 -9.95 27.68 0.64
C ASN A 316 -10.75 28.09 -0.59
N TYR A 317 -11.29 29.29 -0.53
CA TYR A 317 -12.04 29.93 -1.59
C TYR A 317 -11.20 31.03 -2.24
N ASN A 318 -11.35 31.18 -3.55
CA ASN A 318 -10.83 32.35 -4.22
C ASN A 318 -11.86 32.93 -5.20
N PRO A 319 -12.18 34.24 -5.18
CA PRO A 319 -13.16 34.82 -6.08
C PRO A 319 -12.88 34.58 -7.57
N ARG A 320 -11.60 34.41 -7.95
CA ARG A 320 -11.20 34.14 -9.33
C ARG A 320 -11.17 32.64 -9.68
N PHE A 321 -10.94 31.78 -8.69
CA PHE A 321 -10.71 30.34 -8.90
C PHE A 321 -11.69 29.41 -8.15
N SER A 322 -12.73 29.90 -7.48
CA SER A 322 -13.67 29.14 -6.63
C SER A 322 -12.96 28.26 -5.59
N ASP A 323 -13.56 27.21 -5.05
CA ASP A 323 -12.93 26.36 -4.03
C ASP A 323 -11.79 25.51 -4.60
N ASP A 324 -10.83 25.14 -3.76
CA ASP A 324 -9.74 24.23 -4.11
C ASP A 324 -10.21 22.78 -4.39
N LEU A 325 -9.25 21.89 -4.67
CA LEU A 325 -9.47 20.51 -5.11
C LEU A 325 -9.60 19.50 -3.96
N TYR A 326 -9.92 19.96 -2.74
CA TYR A 326 -10.18 19.08 -1.60
C TYR A 326 -11.32 18.09 -1.92
N PRO A 327 -11.18 16.79 -1.62
CA PRO A 327 -12.20 15.78 -1.92
C PRO A 327 -13.39 15.87 -0.95
N LYS A 328 -14.12 16.99 -0.97
CA LYS A 328 -15.17 17.33 -0.01
C LYS A 328 -16.34 16.35 0.04
N ASN A 329 -16.62 15.61 -1.04
CA ASN A 329 -17.83 14.78 -1.13
C ASN A 329 -17.61 13.30 -0.78
N PHE A 330 -16.46 12.72 -1.14
CA PHE A 330 -16.18 11.31 -0.84
C PHE A 330 -14.69 10.94 -0.93
N ILE A 331 -14.31 9.93 -0.15
CA ILE A 331 -13.02 9.23 -0.27
C ILE A 331 -13.31 7.73 -0.37
N VAL A 332 -12.88 7.10 -1.47
CA VAL A 332 -13.05 5.67 -1.73
C VAL A 332 -11.70 4.97 -1.60
N ASN A 333 -11.62 4.00 -0.70
CA ASN A 333 -10.50 3.11 -0.52
C ASN A 333 -10.75 1.79 -1.28
N LEU A 334 -10.06 1.62 -2.41
CA LEU A 334 -10.15 0.41 -3.22
C LEU A 334 -9.56 -0.78 -2.45
N PRO A 335 -10.22 -1.96 -2.48
CA PRO A 335 -9.77 -3.13 -1.76
C PRO A 335 -8.42 -3.61 -2.31
N LYS A 336 -7.66 -4.33 -1.47
CA LYS A 336 -6.41 -4.93 -1.89
C LYS A 336 -6.72 -6.07 -2.86
N PRO A 337 -6.21 -6.06 -4.10
CA PRO A 337 -6.42 -7.19 -5.01
C PRO A 337 -5.74 -8.45 -4.46
N ASN A 338 -6.36 -9.62 -4.59
CA ASN A 338 -5.82 -10.87 -4.02
C ASN A 338 -4.43 -11.27 -4.55
N GLU A 339 -4.10 -10.90 -5.80
CA GLU A 339 -2.78 -11.17 -6.41
C GLU A 339 -1.79 -10.00 -6.28
N TYR A 340 -2.12 -8.99 -5.48
CA TYR A 340 -1.28 -7.82 -5.30
C TYR A 340 -0.12 -8.12 -4.35
N PHE A 341 1.10 -7.89 -4.82
CA PHE A 341 2.30 -8.01 -4.01
C PHE A 341 2.63 -6.65 -3.39
N GLY A 342 2.36 -6.50 -2.09
CA GLY A 342 2.44 -5.26 -1.34
C GLY A 342 3.42 -5.31 -0.18
N ALA A 343 3.21 -4.39 0.76
CA ALA A 343 4.03 -4.28 1.96
C ALA A 343 3.87 -5.47 2.91
N GLU A 344 2.65 -5.96 3.11
CA GLU A 344 2.38 -7.12 3.96
C GLU A 344 3.09 -8.37 3.44
N GLU A 345 3.13 -8.56 2.11
CA GLU A 345 3.85 -9.68 1.49
C GLU A 345 5.37 -9.58 1.72
N LEU A 346 5.92 -8.38 1.82
CA LEU A 346 7.36 -8.14 2.00
C LEU A 346 7.78 -8.16 3.47
N PHE A 347 7.01 -7.53 4.34
CA PHE A 347 7.37 -7.27 5.73
C PHE A 347 6.60 -8.15 6.73
N GLY A 348 5.54 -8.83 6.28
CA GLY A 348 4.61 -9.61 7.10
C GLY A 348 3.37 -8.81 7.52
N PRO A 349 2.33 -9.48 8.04
CA PRO A 349 1.17 -8.82 8.63
C PRO A 349 1.60 -7.91 9.78
N MET A 350 0.97 -6.75 9.87
CA MET A 350 1.31 -5.73 10.87
C MET A 350 0.64 -6.01 12.23
N ASP A 351 -0.26 -7.00 12.31
CA ASP A 351 -0.86 -7.47 13.55
C ASP A 351 0.15 -8.30 14.35
N TYR A 352 0.68 -7.68 15.41
CA TYR A 352 1.71 -8.19 16.30
C TYR A 352 1.27 -9.41 17.13
N VAL A 353 1.15 -10.59 16.53
CA VAL A 353 1.00 -11.87 17.26
C VAL A 353 2.24 -12.75 17.08
N SER A 354 2.60 -13.46 18.15
CA SER A 354 3.83 -14.23 18.39
C SER A 354 4.37 -15.12 17.25
N GLU A 355 5.69 -15.33 17.36
CA GLU A 355 6.67 -16.22 16.72
C GLU A 355 6.37 -17.13 15.51
N ASP A 356 5.16 -17.67 15.28
CA ASP A 356 5.06 -18.87 14.43
C ASP A 356 4.42 -18.73 13.05
N GLU A 357 3.55 -17.76 12.72
CA GLU A 357 2.85 -17.85 11.42
C GLU A 357 2.56 -16.49 10.75
N ASN A 358 3.62 -15.81 10.27
CA ASN A 358 3.66 -15.12 8.96
C ASN A 358 4.86 -14.14 8.89
N GLU A 359 6.08 -14.68 8.75
CA GLU A 359 7.18 -13.86 8.24
C GLU A 359 6.90 -13.54 6.75
N GLY A 360 7.01 -12.25 6.38
CA GLY A 360 6.96 -11.82 4.99
C GLY A 360 7.99 -12.55 4.12
N LEU A 361 7.89 -12.40 2.82
CA LEU A 361 8.78 -13.06 1.87
C LEU A 361 10.21 -12.55 2.05
N ASP A 362 11.14 -13.47 2.29
CA ASP A 362 12.55 -13.14 2.45
C ASP A 362 13.20 -12.83 1.09
N VAL A 363 12.88 -11.67 0.52
CA VAL A 363 13.36 -11.20 -0.79
C VAL A 363 14.18 -9.92 -0.72
N ILE A 364 14.31 -9.32 0.48
CA ILE A 364 15.10 -8.11 0.72
C ILE A 364 16.55 -8.50 1.03
N ARG A 365 17.50 -7.88 0.34
CA ARG A 365 18.94 -8.08 0.48
C ARG A 365 19.59 -6.77 0.91
N THR A 366 20.26 -6.80 2.05
CA THR A 366 20.95 -5.64 2.60
C THR A 366 22.15 -5.28 1.76
N VAL A 367 22.20 -4.03 1.31
CA VAL A 367 23.36 -3.42 0.66
C VAL A 367 24.10 -2.59 1.70
N ASN A 368 25.38 -2.89 1.91
CA ASN A 368 26.24 -2.12 2.80
C ASN A 368 26.68 -0.83 2.11
N ASP A 369 25.91 0.23 2.34
CA ASP A 369 26.17 1.57 1.83
C ASP A 369 27.00 2.35 2.85
N SER A 370 28.28 2.00 3.00
CA SER A 370 29.24 2.93 3.57
C SER A 370 29.34 4.11 2.62
N ASN A 371 28.52 5.13 2.92
CA ASN A 371 28.31 6.36 2.14
C ASN A 371 29.61 6.84 1.47
N ASP A 372 29.50 7.18 0.17
CA ASP A 372 30.49 7.71 -0.79
C ASP A 372 31.06 6.73 -1.83
N PHE A 373 31.22 5.44 -1.52
CA PHE A 373 31.84 4.50 -2.49
C PHE A 373 31.03 4.35 -3.79
N LEU A 374 29.69 4.25 -3.70
CA LEU A 374 28.78 4.13 -4.85
C LEU A 374 28.62 5.43 -5.66
N LEU A 375 28.98 6.58 -5.10
CA LEU A 375 28.70 7.90 -5.68
C LEU A 375 29.95 8.64 -6.16
N GLU A 376 31.14 8.25 -5.72
CA GLU A 376 32.39 8.97 -6.03
C GLU A 376 33.34 8.18 -6.95
N GLN A 377 33.36 6.85 -6.90
CA GLN A 377 34.31 6.02 -7.66
C GLN A 377 33.62 5.09 -8.67
N TYR A 378 32.85 5.65 -9.62
CA TYR A 378 32.22 4.95 -10.76
C TYR A 378 33.21 4.23 -11.73
N SER A 379 34.32 3.72 -11.23
CA SER A 379 35.30 2.93 -11.95
C SER A 379 35.12 1.43 -11.69
N ILE A 380 34.60 1.04 -10.53
CA ILE A 380 34.46 -0.36 -10.07
C ILE A 380 33.01 -0.61 -9.65
N MET A 381 32.41 -1.71 -10.13
CA MET A 381 31.04 -2.10 -9.76
C MET A 381 31.00 -2.65 -8.33
N HIS A 382 29.95 -2.29 -7.59
CA HIS A 382 29.72 -2.81 -6.25
C HIS A 382 29.43 -4.32 -6.26
N PRO A 383 30.00 -5.12 -5.33
CA PRO A 383 29.78 -6.57 -5.30
C PRO A 383 28.29 -6.97 -5.21
N ASP A 384 27.49 -6.25 -4.43
CA ASP A 384 26.05 -6.53 -4.35
C ASP A 384 25.31 -6.22 -5.67
N MET A 385 25.81 -5.28 -6.48
CA MET A 385 25.26 -5.00 -7.80
C MET A 385 25.62 -6.10 -8.80
N GLU A 386 26.85 -6.62 -8.73
CA GLU A 386 27.24 -7.82 -9.50
C GLU A 386 26.33 -9.00 -9.16
N LYS A 387 26.11 -9.26 -7.86
CA LYS A 387 25.19 -10.30 -7.39
C LYS A 387 23.76 -10.06 -7.89
N ALA A 388 23.27 -8.82 -7.84
CA ALA A 388 21.93 -8.47 -8.33
C ALA A 388 21.75 -8.73 -9.83
N ILE A 389 22.76 -8.44 -10.66
CA ILE A 389 22.74 -8.73 -12.10
C ILE A 389 22.67 -10.24 -12.36
N LEU A 390 23.47 -11.04 -11.65
CA LEU A 390 23.43 -12.51 -11.76
C LEU A 390 22.08 -13.07 -11.28
N SER A 391 21.53 -12.53 -10.18
CA SER A 391 20.18 -12.85 -9.72
C SER A 391 19.11 -12.53 -10.76
N PHE A 392 19.26 -11.46 -11.53
CA PHE A 392 18.32 -11.10 -12.62
C PHE A 392 18.33 -12.14 -13.73
N VAL A 393 19.52 -12.61 -14.13
CA VAL A 393 19.66 -13.68 -15.11
C VAL A 393 19.02 -14.97 -14.62
N LEU A 394 19.25 -15.36 -13.36
CA LEU A 394 18.66 -16.57 -12.76
C LEU A 394 17.14 -16.49 -12.67
N ALA A 395 16.62 -15.38 -12.15
CA ALA A 395 15.18 -15.14 -12.05
C ALA A 395 14.51 -15.18 -13.42
N GLY A 396 15.13 -14.52 -14.42
CA GLY A 396 14.62 -14.47 -15.78
C GLY A 396 14.63 -15.81 -16.50
N ALA A 397 15.74 -16.54 -16.40
CA ALA A 397 15.86 -17.89 -16.97
C ALA A 397 14.88 -18.87 -16.32
N SER A 398 14.75 -18.82 -14.99
CA SER A 398 13.81 -19.64 -14.21
C SER A 398 12.36 -19.36 -14.58
N ARG A 399 11.97 -18.08 -14.68
CA ARG A 399 10.62 -17.68 -15.11
C ARG A 399 10.31 -18.16 -16.53
N SER A 400 11.27 -18.03 -17.44
CA SER A 400 11.13 -18.51 -18.82
C SER A 400 10.97 -20.03 -18.88
N TYR A 401 11.70 -20.76 -18.03
CA TYR A 401 11.57 -22.22 -17.92
C TYR A 401 10.20 -22.64 -17.38
N ARG A 402 9.75 -22.04 -16.27
CA ARG A 402 8.45 -22.33 -15.63
C ARG A 402 7.27 -22.14 -16.57
N SER A 403 7.24 -20.99 -17.22
CA SER A 403 6.08 -20.58 -17.99
C SER A 403 6.04 -21.18 -19.39
N LYS A 404 7.18 -21.64 -19.92
CA LYS A 404 7.36 -22.01 -21.34
C LYS A 404 6.90 -20.90 -22.30
N LYS A 405 6.84 -19.66 -21.81
CA LYS A 405 6.42 -18.45 -22.52
C LYS A 405 7.52 -17.41 -22.40
N ASP A 406 7.64 -16.57 -23.41
CA ASP A 406 8.61 -15.50 -23.44
C ASP A 406 8.00 -14.21 -22.87
N PHE A 407 7.97 -14.10 -21.54
CA PHE A 407 7.43 -12.93 -20.84
C PHE A 407 8.45 -11.79 -20.71
N PRO A 408 8.03 -10.51 -20.67
CA PRO A 408 8.97 -9.42 -20.40
C PRO A 408 9.62 -9.61 -19.02
N ALA A 409 10.88 -9.20 -18.88
CA ALA A 409 11.62 -9.29 -17.62
C ALA A 409 12.46 -8.04 -17.41
N THR A 410 12.30 -7.39 -16.26
CA THR A 410 12.96 -6.12 -16.00
C THR A 410 13.78 -6.17 -14.70
N MET A 411 14.94 -5.55 -14.71
CA MET A 411 15.72 -5.17 -13.53
C MET A 411 15.75 -3.65 -13.43
N LEU A 412 15.51 -3.12 -12.23
CA LEU A 412 15.58 -1.69 -11.93
C LEU A 412 16.87 -1.39 -11.18
N ILE A 413 17.66 -0.43 -11.66
CA ILE A 413 18.80 0.15 -10.94
C ILE A 413 18.52 1.62 -10.67
N HIS A 414 18.29 1.95 -9.40
CA HIS A 414 17.92 3.28 -8.94
C HIS A 414 18.82 3.77 -7.80
N ILE A 415 19.92 4.44 -8.18
CA ILE A 415 20.95 4.91 -7.23
C ILE A 415 21.08 6.43 -7.14
N THR A 416 20.87 7.17 -8.25
CA THR A 416 21.14 8.62 -8.30
C THR A 416 20.13 9.36 -9.15
N LEU A 417 20.02 10.67 -8.93
CA LEU A 417 19.18 11.60 -9.69
C LEU A 417 19.90 12.25 -10.87
N ARG A 418 21.23 12.21 -10.87
CA ARG A 418 22.03 12.95 -11.86
C ARG A 418 22.15 12.16 -13.14
N THR A 419 21.55 12.66 -14.22
CA THR A 419 21.59 12.10 -15.57
C THR A 419 23.00 11.70 -16.03
N ILE A 420 23.99 12.58 -15.81
CA ILE A 420 25.39 12.31 -16.19
C ILE A 420 25.93 11.05 -15.49
N LYS A 421 25.66 10.89 -14.19
CA LYS A 421 26.09 9.73 -13.43
C LYS A 421 25.35 8.45 -13.85
N GLN A 422 24.14 8.57 -14.38
CA GLN A 422 23.37 7.42 -14.88
C GLN A 422 23.94 6.86 -16.19
N GLU A 423 24.41 7.71 -17.10
CA GLU A 423 25.09 7.25 -18.32
C GLU A 423 26.42 6.57 -18.01
N GLN A 424 27.20 7.13 -17.07
CA GLN A 424 28.43 6.49 -16.59
C GLN A 424 28.13 5.11 -15.97
N LEU A 425 27.08 5.02 -15.15
CA LEU A 425 26.65 3.74 -14.58
C LEU A 425 26.25 2.75 -15.68
N LYS A 426 25.54 3.21 -16.72
CA LYS A 426 25.16 2.36 -17.86
C LYS A 426 26.37 1.73 -18.53
N GLU A 427 27.43 2.49 -18.79
CA GLU A 427 28.66 1.96 -19.38
C GLU A 427 29.32 0.89 -18.50
N ILE A 428 29.35 1.09 -17.18
CA ILE A 428 29.91 0.12 -16.22
C ILE A 428 29.07 -1.16 -16.22
N VAL A 429 27.74 -1.02 -16.18
CA VAL A 429 26.81 -2.15 -16.18
C VAL A 429 26.88 -2.92 -17.49
N ASP A 430 26.98 -2.23 -18.62
CA ASP A 430 27.09 -2.84 -19.95
C ASP A 430 28.38 -3.65 -20.11
N ARG A 431 29.51 -3.06 -19.72
CA ARG A 431 30.80 -3.77 -19.70
C ARG A 431 30.74 -5.01 -18.81
N LYS A 432 30.25 -4.88 -17.58
CA LYS A 432 30.23 -6.00 -16.63
C LYS A 432 29.25 -7.10 -17.04
N PHE A 433 28.10 -6.72 -17.59
CA PHE A 433 27.13 -7.66 -18.12
C PHE A 433 27.72 -8.45 -19.30
N THR A 434 28.47 -7.78 -20.18
CA THR A 434 29.18 -8.41 -21.30
C THR A 434 30.26 -9.39 -20.80
N GLU A 435 31.02 -9.02 -19.78
CA GLU A 435 31.98 -9.92 -19.13
C GLU A 435 31.30 -11.21 -18.62
N PHE A 436 30.18 -11.11 -17.91
CA PHE A 436 29.43 -12.29 -17.45
C PHE A 436 28.89 -13.13 -18.61
N LYS A 437 28.38 -12.47 -19.65
CA LYS A 437 27.88 -13.15 -20.84
C LYS A 437 28.98 -13.95 -21.55
N ASP A 438 30.16 -13.35 -21.72
CA ASP A 438 31.30 -13.98 -22.37
C ASP A 438 31.89 -15.11 -21.50
N GLU A 439 31.97 -14.92 -20.18
CA GLU A 439 32.40 -15.97 -19.26
C GLU A 439 31.44 -17.17 -19.33
N TRP A 440 30.13 -16.94 -19.36
CA TRP A 440 29.13 -18.01 -19.52
C TRP A 440 29.24 -18.73 -20.87
N ARG A 441 29.60 -18.00 -21.93
CA ARG A 441 29.66 -18.52 -23.31
C ARG A 441 30.93 -19.32 -23.59
N TYR A 442 32.09 -18.79 -23.19
CA TYR A 442 33.39 -19.36 -23.56
C TYR A 442 34.06 -20.09 -22.41
N ASN A 443 33.84 -19.66 -21.16
CA ASN A 443 34.52 -20.16 -19.97
C ASN A 443 33.55 -20.74 -18.94
N ARG A 444 32.43 -21.34 -19.39
CA ARG A 444 31.34 -21.80 -18.51
C ARG A 444 31.82 -22.66 -17.33
N LYS A 445 32.82 -23.51 -17.53
CA LYS A 445 33.33 -24.42 -16.49
C LYS A 445 34.19 -23.74 -15.42
N GLU A 446 34.37 -22.42 -15.50
CA GLU A 446 35.11 -21.63 -14.53
C GLU A 446 34.17 -21.00 -13.48
N LYS A 447 34.43 -19.76 -13.06
CA LYS A 447 33.84 -19.18 -11.84
C LYS A 447 32.34 -18.90 -11.96
N ILE A 448 31.87 -18.44 -13.12
CA ILE A 448 30.47 -18.00 -13.27
C ILE A 448 29.44 -19.10 -13.02
N TYR A 449 29.72 -20.35 -13.40
CA TYR A 449 28.78 -21.46 -13.18
C TYR A 449 28.57 -21.72 -11.69
N ASP A 450 29.67 -21.80 -10.93
CA ASP A 450 29.62 -21.98 -9.49
C ASP A 450 28.99 -20.78 -8.78
N GLN A 451 29.23 -19.56 -9.26
CA GLN A 451 28.57 -18.35 -8.74
C GLN A 451 27.05 -18.40 -8.92
N LEU A 452 26.58 -18.67 -10.14
CA LEU A 452 25.14 -18.77 -10.44
C LEU A 452 24.47 -19.90 -9.65
N ARG A 453 25.12 -21.07 -9.59
CA ARG A 453 24.63 -22.23 -8.83
C ARG A 453 24.53 -21.92 -7.33
N ARG A 454 25.54 -21.24 -6.78
CA ARG A 454 25.57 -20.84 -5.37
C ARG A 454 24.46 -19.82 -5.07
N ILE A 455 24.32 -18.77 -5.88
CA ILE A 455 23.25 -17.77 -5.72
C ILE A 455 21.88 -18.46 -5.76
N TRP A 456 21.64 -19.37 -6.71
CA TRP A 456 20.38 -20.11 -6.76
C TRP A 456 20.12 -20.92 -5.49
N GLY A 457 21.12 -21.68 -5.02
CA GLY A 457 20.98 -22.56 -3.86
C GLY A 457 20.86 -21.83 -2.52
N GLU A 458 21.58 -20.73 -2.34
CA GLU A 458 21.61 -19.98 -1.08
C GLU A 458 20.54 -18.89 -0.99
N ASP A 459 20.12 -18.31 -2.11
CA ASP A 459 19.25 -17.14 -2.14
C ASP A 459 17.82 -17.50 -2.62
N PHE A 460 17.69 -18.21 -3.74
CA PHE A 460 16.39 -18.51 -4.35
C PHE A 460 15.70 -19.72 -3.74
N LEU A 461 16.41 -20.85 -3.66
CA LEU A 461 15.85 -22.12 -3.26
C LEU A 461 15.22 -22.09 -1.86
N PRO A 462 15.80 -21.44 -0.82
CA PRO A 462 15.19 -21.42 0.51
C PRO A 462 13.83 -20.71 0.54
N VAL A 463 13.68 -19.61 -0.19
CA VAL A 463 12.42 -18.85 -0.29
C VAL A 463 11.36 -19.68 -1.00
N ILE A 464 11.73 -20.34 -2.10
CA ILE A 464 10.83 -21.21 -2.86
C ILE A 464 10.39 -22.40 -2.02
N GLN A 465 11.32 -23.06 -1.32
CA GLN A 465 11.00 -24.21 -0.46
C GLN A 465 10.03 -23.83 0.67
N ALA A 466 10.25 -22.67 1.30
CA ALA A 466 9.45 -22.24 2.45
C ALA A 466 8.03 -21.81 2.09
N LYS A 467 7.84 -21.10 0.97
CA LYS A 467 6.54 -20.47 0.64
C LYS A 467 5.87 -21.03 -0.62
N TYR A 468 6.63 -21.67 -1.52
CA TYR A 468 6.14 -22.14 -2.82
C TYR A 468 6.73 -23.51 -3.22
N PRO A 469 6.54 -24.57 -2.41
CA PRO A 469 7.16 -25.88 -2.64
C PRO A 469 6.75 -26.52 -3.98
N ASN A 470 5.56 -26.18 -4.49
CA ASN A 470 5.08 -26.59 -5.81
C ASN A 470 5.83 -25.92 -6.99
N LYS A 471 6.63 -24.88 -6.75
CA LYS A 471 7.41 -24.15 -7.76
C LYS A 471 8.91 -24.52 -7.73
N LEU A 472 9.29 -25.61 -7.06
CA LEU A 472 10.68 -26.04 -6.95
C LEU A 472 11.30 -26.42 -8.30
N ILE A 473 12.52 -25.93 -8.54
CA ILE A 473 13.27 -26.16 -9.79
C ILE A 473 14.73 -26.39 -9.49
N ASN A 474 15.31 -27.39 -10.17
CA ASN A 474 16.72 -27.68 -10.09
C ASN A 474 17.53 -26.73 -10.97
N PHE A 475 18.74 -26.39 -10.54
CA PHE A 475 19.62 -25.49 -11.30
C PHE A 475 19.89 -25.97 -12.74
N LYS A 476 20.00 -27.29 -12.96
CA LYS A 476 20.19 -27.88 -14.30
C LYS A 476 19.06 -27.55 -15.27
N ASP A 477 17.84 -27.40 -14.78
CA ASP A 477 16.68 -27.05 -15.60
C ASP A 477 16.72 -25.56 -15.99
N ILE A 478 17.21 -24.71 -15.09
CA ILE A 478 17.37 -23.26 -15.34
C ILE A 478 18.51 -23.03 -16.33
N GLU A 479 19.59 -23.80 -16.23
CA GLU A 479 20.78 -23.73 -17.07
C GLU A 479 20.44 -23.72 -18.58
N THR A 480 19.40 -24.45 -19.00
CA THR A 480 19.02 -24.53 -20.42
C THR A 480 18.60 -23.18 -21.00
N ASN A 481 18.14 -22.26 -20.16
CA ASN A 481 17.58 -20.97 -20.59
C ASN A 481 18.51 -19.78 -20.32
N ILE A 482 19.61 -19.98 -19.56
CA ILE A 482 20.53 -18.90 -19.19
C ILE A 482 21.19 -18.26 -20.43
N SER A 483 21.65 -19.08 -21.38
CA SER A 483 22.28 -18.58 -22.62
C SER A 483 21.34 -17.69 -23.42
N THR A 484 20.11 -18.14 -23.67
CA THR A 484 19.11 -17.38 -24.41
C THR A 484 18.74 -16.09 -23.68
N PHE A 485 18.64 -16.14 -22.33
CA PHE A 485 18.34 -14.96 -21.54
C PHE A 485 19.44 -13.91 -21.67
N PHE A 486 20.72 -14.27 -21.47
CA PHE A 486 21.85 -13.36 -21.64
C PHE A 486 21.88 -12.65 -23.01
N GLU A 487 21.57 -13.37 -24.09
CA GLU A 487 21.54 -12.81 -25.45
C GLU A 487 20.39 -11.80 -25.64
N SER A 488 19.30 -11.93 -24.88
CA SER A 488 18.10 -11.10 -25.03
C SER A 488 18.06 -9.83 -24.18
N VAL A 489 18.92 -9.72 -23.15
CA VAL A 489 18.92 -8.56 -22.24
C VAL A 489 19.43 -7.31 -22.95
N GLN A 490 18.69 -6.23 -22.83
CA GLN A 490 19.08 -4.88 -23.22
C GLN A 490 19.30 -3.99 -22.00
N ILE A 491 20.22 -3.04 -22.09
CA ILE A 491 20.54 -2.10 -21.00
C ILE A 491 20.22 -0.69 -21.47
N ARG A 492 19.26 -0.01 -20.82
CA ARG A 492 18.78 1.33 -21.23
C ARG A 492 18.79 2.33 -20.07
N SER A 493 19.07 3.60 -20.38
CA SER A 493 19.04 4.71 -19.44
C SER A 493 17.77 5.56 -19.62
N LEU A 494 16.87 5.49 -18.64
CA LEU A 494 15.55 6.10 -18.71
C LEU A 494 15.55 7.47 -18.03
N ASN A 495 16.05 8.47 -18.76
CA ASN A 495 16.30 9.82 -18.24
C ASN A 495 15.48 10.89 -18.97
N SER A 496 15.34 12.08 -18.36
CA SER A 496 14.58 13.20 -18.94
C SER A 496 15.23 13.80 -20.20
N VAL A 497 16.53 13.57 -20.41
CA VAL A 497 17.33 14.15 -21.50
C VAL A 497 17.42 13.24 -22.73
N SER A 498 17.23 11.92 -22.59
CA SER A 498 17.45 10.92 -23.66
C SER A 498 16.48 11.03 -24.85
N GLY A 499 15.55 11.98 -24.82
CA GLY A 499 14.42 12.05 -25.73
C GLY A 499 13.45 10.87 -25.57
N ASP A 500 12.26 11.00 -26.14
CA ASP A 500 11.19 10.00 -26.09
C ASP A 500 11.50 8.73 -26.93
N SER A 501 12.68 8.66 -27.56
CA SER A 501 13.20 7.55 -28.36
C SER A 501 13.59 6.30 -27.56
N GLN A 502 13.70 6.39 -26.23
CA GLN A 502 13.90 5.23 -25.34
C GLN A 502 12.68 4.92 -24.46
N ALA A 503 11.50 5.48 -24.79
CA ALA A 503 10.26 5.19 -24.07
C ALA A 503 9.94 3.69 -24.14
N LEU A 504 9.64 3.08 -23.00
CA LEU A 504 9.27 1.67 -22.94
C LEU A 504 7.89 1.49 -23.58
N ASP A 505 7.84 0.64 -24.61
CA ASP A 505 6.62 0.34 -25.35
C ASP A 505 6.45 -1.17 -25.43
N TYR A 506 5.88 -1.76 -24.37
CA TYR A 506 5.65 -3.20 -24.28
C TYR A 506 4.61 -3.72 -25.29
N GLU A 507 3.84 -2.85 -25.97
CA GLU A 507 3.02 -3.30 -27.11
C GLU A 507 3.89 -3.59 -28.34
N LYS A 508 4.96 -2.81 -28.54
CA LYS A 508 5.94 -3.04 -29.61
C LYS A 508 6.98 -4.08 -29.23
N GLU A 509 7.38 -4.12 -27.97
CA GLU A 509 8.40 -5.01 -27.43
C GLU A 509 7.82 -5.89 -26.29
N PRO A 510 6.84 -6.78 -26.58
CA PRO A 510 6.12 -7.53 -25.55
C PRO A 510 7.01 -8.48 -24.74
N ASN A 511 8.14 -8.90 -25.29
CA ASN A 511 9.06 -9.85 -24.66
C ASN A 511 10.35 -9.19 -24.16
N LEU A 512 10.35 -7.86 -24.00
CA LEU A 512 11.54 -7.08 -23.65
C LEU A 512 12.21 -7.60 -22.37
N LYS A 513 13.51 -7.92 -22.44
CA LYS A 513 14.36 -8.16 -21.28
C LYS A 513 15.23 -6.94 -21.06
N LEU A 514 15.10 -6.29 -19.91
CA LEU A 514 15.64 -4.94 -19.71
C LEU A 514 16.35 -4.80 -18.36
N ILE A 515 17.56 -4.25 -18.37
CA ILE A 515 18.13 -3.58 -17.20
C ILE A 515 17.90 -2.07 -17.39
N ALA A 516 16.99 -1.52 -16.58
CA ALA A 516 16.60 -0.13 -16.59
C ALA A 516 17.39 0.66 -15.54
N ILE A 517 18.16 1.64 -16.00
CA ILE A 517 18.94 2.54 -15.14
C ILE A 517 18.32 3.93 -15.20
N GLY A 518 18.06 4.56 -14.06
CA GLY A 518 17.52 5.92 -14.11
C GLY A 518 17.18 6.56 -12.77
N GLY A 519 16.54 7.73 -12.89
CA GLY A 519 16.26 8.65 -11.79
C GLY A 519 14.78 9.01 -11.69
N ASN A 520 14.45 10.29 -11.83
CA ASN A 520 13.08 10.78 -11.65
C ASN A 520 12.04 10.16 -12.62
N LYS A 521 12.40 9.86 -13.87
CA LYS A 521 11.47 9.21 -14.82
C LYS A 521 11.08 7.79 -14.40
N LEU A 522 11.93 7.08 -13.64
CA LEU A 522 11.61 5.76 -13.09
C LEU A 522 10.76 5.83 -11.82
N SER A 523 10.75 6.98 -11.15
CA SER A 523 10.06 7.15 -9.87
C SER A 523 8.55 7.37 -9.96
N ARG A 524 8.00 7.87 -11.07
CA ARG A 524 6.55 8.16 -11.22
C ARG A 524 6.00 7.79 -12.61
N GLY A 525 4.76 7.30 -12.67
CA GLY A 525 4.01 6.96 -13.89
C GLY A 525 4.49 5.82 -14.80
N LEU A 526 5.78 5.45 -14.82
CA LEU A 526 6.27 4.41 -15.74
C LEU A 526 5.95 2.99 -15.22
N THR A 527 5.28 2.18 -16.04
CA THR A 527 5.07 0.75 -15.79
C THR A 527 6.31 -0.05 -16.20
N LEU A 528 6.84 -0.88 -15.30
CA LEU A 528 7.92 -1.83 -15.60
C LEU A 528 7.36 -3.25 -15.59
N GLU A 529 7.04 -3.77 -16.77
CA GLU A 529 6.49 -5.13 -16.91
C GLU A 529 7.55 -6.18 -16.53
N GLY A 530 7.13 -7.17 -15.75
CA GLY A 530 8.00 -8.28 -15.37
C GLY A 530 9.17 -7.90 -14.47
N LEU A 531 9.04 -6.91 -13.59
CA LEU A 531 10.10 -6.51 -12.67
C LEU A 531 10.50 -7.68 -11.74
N LEU A 532 11.74 -8.16 -11.87
CA LEU A 532 12.31 -9.27 -11.09
C LEU A 532 13.27 -8.74 -10.01
N ILE A 533 14.22 -7.89 -10.38
CA ILE A 533 15.26 -7.43 -9.45
C ILE A 533 15.23 -5.91 -9.33
N SER A 534 15.28 -5.39 -8.10
CA SER A 534 15.38 -3.96 -7.82
C SER A 534 16.65 -3.70 -7.02
N PHE A 535 17.59 -2.95 -7.59
CA PHE A 535 18.75 -2.41 -6.88
C PHE A 535 18.49 -0.94 -6.58
N PHE A 536 18.17 -0.65 -5.33
CA PHE A 536 17.61 0.63 -4.90
C PHE A 536 18.34 1.18 -3.68
N THR A 537 19.09 2.27 -3.87
CA THR A 537 19.80 2.95 -2.76
C THR A 537 19.52 4.45 -2.73
N ARG A 538 18.62 4.94 -3.58
CA ARG A 538 18.24 6.35 -3.61
C ARG A 538 17.37 6.71 -2.39
N ARG A 539 17.88 7.62 -1.57
CA ARG A 539 17.15 8.20 -0.43
C ARG A 539 16.23 9.34 -0.85
N THR A 540 15.05 9.38 -0.24
CA THR A 540 14.17 10.55 -0.17
C THR A 540 13.49 10.57 1.18
N LYS A 541 13.33 11.75 1.77
CA LYS A 541 12.65 11.93 3.06
C LYS A 541 11.14 12.11 2.91
N GLN A 542 10.61 12.15 1.69
CA GLN A 542 9.19 12.42 1.45
C GLN A 542 8.39 11.13 1.29
N TYR A 543 7.29 10.95 2.02
CA TYR A 543 6.49 9.72 1.99
C TYR A 543 5.94 9.43 0.59
N ASP A 544 5.30 10.44 -0.02
CA ASP A 544 4.68 10.33 -1.35
C ASP A 544 5.68 9.80 -2.38
N THR A 545 6.88 10.37 -2.37
CA THR A 545 7.93 10.05 -3.32
C THR A 545 8.58 8.71 -3.01
N LEU A 546 8.79 8.37 -1.73
CA LEU A 546 9.37 7.08 -1.35
C LEU A 546 8.45 5.92 -1.73
N MET A 547 7.15 6.01 -1.41
CA MET A 547 6.15 5.00 -1.77
C MET A 547 6.03 4.81 -3.28
N GLN A 548 5.97 5.89 -4.06
CA GLN A 548 5.89 5.81 -5.52
C GLN A 548 7.14 5.19 -6.16
N MET A 549 8.30 5.39 -5.54
CA MET A 549 9.57 4.80 -5.96
C MET A 549 9.66 3.28 -5.73
N GLY A 550 8.83 2.72 -4.85
CA GLY A 550 8.72 1.28 -4.59
C GLY A 550 8.06 0.51 -5.73
N ARG A 551 8.70 0.44 -6.91
CA ARG A 551 8.16 -0.25 -8.11
C ARG A 551 8.04 -1.76 -7.95
N TRP A 552 8.63 -2.31 -6.89
CA TRP A 552 8.48 -3.70 -6.50
C TRP A 552 7.10 -4.01 -5.87
N PHE A 553 6.28 -3.00 -5.54
CA PHE A 553 4.86 -3.19 -5.24
C PHE A 553 4.05 -3.35 -6.53
N GLY A 554 3.06 -4.24 -6.57
CA GLY A 554 2.21 -4.46 -7.73
C GLY A 554 1.92 -5.93 -8.03
N PHE A 555 1.22 -6.20 -9.12
CA PHE A 555 0.97 -7.59 -9.54
C PHE A 555 2.25 -8.31 -9.97
N ARG A 556 2.34 -9.60 -9.60
CA ARG A 556 3.49 -10.47 -9.90
C ARG A 556 3.11 -11.76 -10.61
N GLY A 557 1.83 -12.07 -10.81
CA GLY A 557 1.40 -13.16 -11.71
C GLY A 557 2.12 -14.49 -11.48
N GLY A 558 2.41 -14.83 -10.21
CA GLY A 558 2.99 -16.12 -9.84
C GLY A 558 4.52 -16.22 -9.88
N TYR A 559 5.28 -15.11 -10.01
CA TYR A 559 6.75 -15.12 -9.92
C TYR A 559 7.32 -14.40 -8.69
N GLU A 560 6.52 -14.17 -7.66
CA GLU A 560 6.87 -13.46 -6.41
C GLU A 560 8.17 -14.02 -5.80
N ASP A 561 8.32 -15.33 -5.83
CA ASP A 561 9.46 -16.08 -5.28
C ASP A 561 10.80 -15.81 -6.00
N LEU A 562 10.73 -15.30 -7.24
CA LEU A 562 11.89 -14.94 -8.05
C LEU A 562 12.28 -13.47 -7.91
N THR A 563 11.56 -12.69 -7.11
CA THR A 563 11.83 -11.25 -6.96
C THR A 563 12.94 -10.99 -5.93
N ARG A 564 13.81 -10.00 -6.13
CA ARG A 564 14.77 -9.57 -5.09
C ARG A 564 14.91 -8.05 -5.03
N ILE A 565 15.01 -7.52 -3.83
CA ILE A 565 15.16 -6.09 -3.55
C ILE A 565 16.48 -5.88 -2.81
N TYR A 566 17.46 -5.31 -3.49
CA TYR A 566 18.75 -4.91 -2.93
C TYR A 566 18.62 -3.45 -2.47
N THR A 567 18.65 -3.22 -1.15
CA THR A 567 18.47 -1.89 -0.56
C THR A 567 19.21 -1.76 0.77
N THR A 568 19.32 -0.55 1.32
CA THR A 568 19.99 -0.31 2.60
C THR A 568 19.06 -0.63 3.78
N PRO A 569 19.59 -0.93 4.99
CA PRO A 569 18.76 -1.16 6.17
C PRO A 569 17.85 0.02 6.52
N GLU A 570 18.37 1.23 6.35
CA GLU A 570 17.63 2.48 6.57
C GLU A 570 16.42 2.59 5.63
N LEU A 571 16.62 2.39 4.33
CA LEU A 571 15.53 2.45 3.34
C LEU A 571 14.51 1.34 3.58
N SER A 572 14.97 0.13 3.88
CA SER A 572 14.09 -0.99 4.26
C SER A 572 13.23 -0.63 5.47
N GLY A 573 13.83 -0.04 6.50
CA GLY A 573 13.11 0.45 7.69
C GLY A 573 12.10 1.53 7.35
N TRP A 574 12.45 2.49 6.49
CA TRP A 574 11.53 3.54 6.05
C TRP A 574 10.34 3.00 5.26
N PHE A 575 10.54 2.03 4.35
CA PHE A 575 9.44 1.37 3.66
C PHE A 575 8.52 0.62 4.61
N SER A 576 9.08 -0.07 5.62
CA SER A 576 8.30 -0.74 6.66
C SER A 576 7.45 0.27 7.45
N SER A 577 8.03 1.38 7.89
CA SER A 577 7.30 2.44 8.60
C SER A 577 6.20 3.07 7.74
N LEU A 578 6.48 3.35 6.46
CA LEU A 578 5.48 3.94 5.56
C LEU A 578 4.30 3.01 5.30
N SER A 579 4.57 1.71 5.24
CA SER A 579 3.53 0.70 5.10
C SER A 579 2.60 0.69 6.31
N GLN A 580 3.15 0.90 7.52
CA GLN A 580 2.36 1.06 8.73
C GLN A 580 1.47 2.31 8.68
N ILE A 581 2.05 3.45 8.28
CA ILE A 581 1.31 4.72 8.17
C ILE A 581 0.20 4.62 7.12
N GLU A 582 0.43 3.93 6.00
CA GLU A 582 -0.60 3.69 4.98
C GLU A 582 -1.72 2.80 5.53
N ALA A 583 -1.39 1.72 6.26
CA ALA A 583 -2.38 0.84 6.87
C ALA A 583 -3.24 1.57 7.89
N GLU A 584 -2.64 2.36 8.79
CA GLU A 584 -3.34 3.21 9.76
C GLU A 584 -4.30 4.19 9.06
N LEU A 585 -3.86 4.85 7.98
CA LEU A 585 -4.71 5.77 7.22
C LEU A 585 -5.91 5.06 6.56
N ARG A 586 -5.71 3.84 6.05
CA ARG A 586 -6.79 3.04 5.45
C ARG A 586 -7.79 2.55 6.49
N GLU A 587 -7.33 2.27 7.71
CA GLU A 587 -8.20 1.90 8.83
C GLU A 587 -9.04 3.09 9.28
N ASP A 588 -8.46 4.29 9.41
CA ASP A 588 -9.23 5.52 9.69
C ASP A 588 -10.34 5.71 8.64
N ILE A 589 -10.07 5.43 7.35
CA ILE A 589 -11.07 5.50 6.28
C ILE A 589 -12.23 4.53 6.49
N LYS A 590 -11.92 3.30 6.92
CA LYS A 590 -12.91 2.26 7.19
C LYS A 590 -13.80 2.63 8.38
N ILE A 591 -13.20 3.12 9.46
CA ILE A 591 -13.93 3.58 10.65
C ILE A 591 -14.92 4.68 10.26
N TYR A 592 -14.48 5.68 9.48
CA TYR A 592 -15.34 6.79 9.09
C TYR A 592 -16.49 6.38 8.16
N GLU A 593 -16.29 5.34 7.32
CA GLU A 593 -17.39 4.74 6.57
C GLU A 593 -18.43 4.10 7.48
N GLU A 594 -18.00 3.30 8.45
CA GLU A 594 -18.88 2.61 9.39
C GLU A 594 -19.71 3.62 10.20
N LEU A 595 -19.11 4.76 10.53
CA LEU A 595 -19.75 5.91 11.18
C LEU A 595 -20.56 6.79 10.23
N LYS A 596 -20.53 6.54 8.92
CA LYS A 596 -21.21 7.30 7.85
C LYS A 596 -20.84 8.80 7.82
N LEU A 597 -19.60 9.10 8.18
CA LEU A 597 -19.08 10.46 8.20
C LEU A 597 -18.61 10.87 6.80
N THR A 598 -18.62 12.18 6.52
CA THR A 598 -18.08 12.76 5.28
C THR A 598 -16.63 13.26 5.46
N PRO A 599 -15.85 13.43 4.37
CA PRO A 599 -14.55 14.10 4.46
C PRO A 599 -14.65 15.56 4.93
N PHE A 600 -15.82 16.20 4.78
CA PHE A 600 -16.07 17.55 5.26
C PHE A 600 -16.37 17.59 6.76
N GLU A 601 -16.92 16.51 7.32
CA GLU A 601 -17.24 16.41 8.75
C GLU A 601 -16.03 16.02 9.60
N VAL A 602 -15.19 15.12 9.08
CA VAL A 602 -14.03 14.60 9.81
C VAL A 602 -12.79 14.53 8.90
N GLY A 603 -11.74 15.21 9.34
CA GLY A 603 -10.44 15.21 8.67
C GLY A 603 -9.67 13.92 8.92
N LEU A 604 -8.93 13.44 7.91
CA LEU A 604 -7.99 12.34 8.04
C LEU A 604 -6.69 12.81 8.71
N ARG A 605 -6.03 11.89 9.44
CA ARG A 605 -4.75 12.12 10.11
C ARG A 605 -3.65 11.27 9.50
N ILE A 606 -2.43 11.83 9.46
CA ILE A 606 -1.25 11.12 8.96
C ILE A 606 -0.18 11.14 10.03
N LYS A 607 0.24 9.95 10.48
CA LYS A 607 1.25 9.82 11.51
C LYS A 607 2.60 10.41 11.08
N ALA A 608 3.15 11.29 11.92
CA ALA A 608 4.45 11.88 11.68
C ALA A 608 5.58 10.89 11.97
N HIS A 609 6.66 10.95 11.19
CA HIS A 609 7.86 10.15 11.38
C HIS A 609 9.01 11.07 11.79
N PRO A 610 9.89 10.67 12.74
CA PRO A 610 10.92 11.57 13.28
C PRO A 610 11.90 12.13 12.22
N VAL A 611 12.12 11.39 11.13
CA VAL A 611 13.11 11.73 10.09
C VAL A 611 12.47 12.09 8.74
N MET A 612 11.28 11.58 8.47
CA MET A 612 10.65 11.66 7.15
C MET A 612 9.46 12.62 7.20
N GLN A 613 9.16 13.27 6.08
CA GLN A 613 8.08 14.23 5.93
C GLN A 613 6.95 13.62 5.11
N VAL A 614 5.71 13.86 5.54
CA VAL A 614 4.48 13.40 4.88
C VAL A 614 4.45 13.79 3.40
N THR A 615 4.79 15.04 3.11
CA THR A 615 4.91 15.56 1.75
C THR A 615 5.85 16.77 1.77
N SER A 616 6.18 17.33 0.60
CA SER A 616 7.01 18.54 0.53
C SER A 616 6.38 19.70 1.32
N PRO A 617 7.16 20.55 2.01
CA PRO A 617 6.63 21.66 2.82
C PRO A 617 5.64 22.56 2.07
N SER A 618 5.90 22.83 0.78
CA SER A 618 5.03 23.65 -0.06
C SER A 618 3.64 23.03 -0.31
N LYS A 619 3.49 21.70 -0.23
CA LYS A 619 2.23 20.97 -0.41
C LYS A 619 1.42 20.82 0.89
N ARG A 620 1.99 21.17 2.05
CA ARG A 620 1.35 21.03 3.38
C ARG A 620 1.33 22.35 4.17
N ARG A 621 1.36 23.49 3.47
CA ARG A 621 1.51 24.83 4.09
C ARG A 621 0.41 25.18 5.10
N PHE A 622 -0.78 24.61 4.89
CA PHE A 622 -1.96 24.82 5.71
C PHE A 622 -2.32 23.59 6.56
N ALA A 623 -1.44 22.58 6.58
CA ALA A 623 -1.60 21.44 7.45
C ALA A 623 -1.14 21.81 8.86
N ASN A 624 -1.87 21.34 9.86
CA ASN A 624 -1.51 21.51 11.25
C ASN A 624 -0.81 20.25 11.77
N GLU A 625 0.24 20.45 12.54
CA GLU A 625 0.79 19.38 13.37
C GLU A 625 0.02 19.39 14.68
N VAL A 626 -0.72 18.32 14.93
CA VAL A 626 -1.50 18.16 16.14
C VAL A 626 -0.93 16.97 16.89
N LEU A 627 -0.66 17.19 18.18
CA LEU A 627 -0.50 16.10 19.12
C LEU A 627 -1.89 15.47 19.27
N ILE A 628 -2.17 14.46 18.45
CA ILE A 628 -3.37 13.65 18.61
C ILE A 628 -3.00 12.56 19.56
N SER A 629 -3.72 12.55 20.65
CA SER A 629 -3.41 11.64 21.70
C SER A 629 -3.97 10.26 21.35
N LYS A 630 -3.04 9.33 21.10
CA LYS A 630 -3.21 7.92 20.82
C LYS A 630 -4.33 7.34 21.66
N THR A 631 -5.31 6.75 20.99
CA THR A 631 -6.22 5.83 21.65
C THR A 631 -5.50 4.49 21.78
N TYR A 632 -5.37 3.98 23.00
CA TYR A 632 -4.95 2.59 23.19
C TYR A 632 -6.12 1.61 23.10
N ARG A 633 -7.34 2.08 22.84
CA ARG A 633 -8.56 1.28 22.71
C ARG A 633 -8.34 0.13 21.73
N GLY A 634 -8.62 -1.09 22.16
CA GLY A 634 -8.44 -2.28 21.32
C GLY A 634 -6.99 -2.65 21.00
N LEU A 635 -6.01 -1.85 21.42
CA LEU A 635 -4.61 -2.05 21.10
C LEU A 635 -3.89 -2.88 22.15
N LEU A 636 -2.80 -3.49 21.69
CA LEU A 636 -1.78 -4.08 22.54
C LEU A 636 -0.52 -3.24 22.47
N SER A 637 -0.10 -2.72 23.62
CA SER A 637 1.15 -1.99 23.79
C SER A 637 2.17 -2.93 24.43
N GLN A 638 3.33 -3.14 23.82
CA GLN A 638 4.33 -4.07 24.37
C GLN A 638 5.79 -3.62 24.22
N THR A 639 6.63 -4.01 25.18
CA THR A 639 8.07 -3.72 25.15
C THR A 639 8.81 -4.67 24.22
N ILE A 640 9.04 -4.26 22.97
CA ILE A 640 9.74 -5.07 21.96
C ILE A 640 11.16 -4.58 21.65
N LYS A 641 11.57 -3.40 22.13
CA LYS A 641 12.91 -2.83 21.90
C LYS A 641 13.74 -2.80 23.19
N PHE A 642 14.95 -3.35 23.11
CA PHE A 642 15.94 -3.40 24.19
C PHE A 642 17.32 -3.02 23.62
N PRO A 643 18.13 -2.19 24.28
CA PRO A 643 19.43 -1.76 23.79
C PRO A 643 20.49 -2.89 23.90
N LEU A 644 20.29 -4.00 23.19
CA LEU A 644 21.13 -5.20 23.21
C LEU A 644 22.53 -4.96 22.61
N ASN A 645 22.69 -3.87 21.86
CA ASN A 645 24.00 -3.35 21.42
C ASN A 645 24.75 -2.53 22.48
N ASN A 646 24.13 -2.21 23.62
CA ASN A 646 24.75 -1.50 24.73
C ASN A 646 24.42 -2.18 26.06
N LEU A 647 25.17 -3.25 26.35
CA LEU A 647 24.94 -4.12 27.51
C LEU A 647 25.13 -3.42 28.86
N GLU A 648 25.97 -2.38 28.94
CA GLU A 648 26.14 -1.62 30.19
C GLU A 648 24.86 -0.88 30.59
N VAL A 649 24.26 -0.17 29.62
CA VAL A 649 22.99 0.54 29.82
C VAL A 649 21.86 -0.45 30.08
N LEU A 650 21.78 -1.53 29.29
CA LEU A 650 20.76 -2.55 29.45
C LEU A 650 20.84 -3.24 30.82
N SER A 651 22.04 -3.65 31.25
CA SER A 651 22.25 -4.36 32.51
C SER A 651 21.76 -3.53 33.70
N LYS A 652 22.16 -2.25 33.77
CA LYS A 652 21.74 -1.35 34.84
C LYS A 652 20.21 -1.17 34.84
N ARG A 653 19.62 -0.97 33.66
CA ARG A 653 18.17 -0.78 33.50
C ARG A 653 17.38 -1.99 33.97
N GLU A 654 17.80 -3.20 33.59
CA GLU A 654 17.04 -4.42 33.91
C GLU A 654 17.18 -4.81 35.39
N GLU A 655 18.31 -4.53 36.04
CA GLU A 655 18.43 -4.66 37.49
C GLU A 655 17.44 -3.75 38.23
N GLU A 656 17.33 -2.49 37.80
CA GLU A 656 16.37 -1.52 38.35
C GLU A 656 14.92 -1.94 38.05
N ASN A 657 14.61 -2.37 36.82
CA ASN A 657 13.26 -2.84 36.42
C ASN A 657 12.82 -4.09 37.20
N ILE A 658 13.71 -5.06 37.41
CA ILE A 658 13.40 -6.24 38.23
C ILE A 658 13.09 -5.82 39.66
N ALA A 659 13.86 -4.90 40.25
CA ALA A 659 13.60 -4.40 41.59
C ALA A 659 12.24 -3.66 41.67
N ILE A 660 11.89 -2.87 40.65
CA ILE A 660 10.60 -2.19 40.53
C ILE A 660 9.45 -3.21 40.45
N VAL A 661 9.60 -4.26 39.65
CA VAL A 661 8.61 -5.34 39.50
C VAL A 661 8.43 -6.10 40.83
N LYS A 662 9.51 -6.47 41.52
CA LYS A 662 9.43 -7.12 42.84
C LYS A 662 8.63 -6.27 43.83
N LYS A 663 8.94 -4.97 43.88
CA LYS A 663 8.23 -4.02 44.75
C LYS A 663 6.76 -3.93 44.38
N PHE A 664 6.45 -3.73 43.10
CA PHE A 664 5.06 -3.64 42.62
C PHE A 664 4.25 -4.89 42.98
N LEU A 665 4.78 -6.08 42.69
CA LEU A 665 4.12 -7.36 43.00
C LEU A 665 3.90 -7.56 44.52
N SER A 666 4.86 -7.16 45.35
CA SER A 666 4.72 -7.24 46.81
C SER A 666 3.58 -6.38 47.37
N GLU A 667 3.22 -5.30 46.68
CA GLU A 667 2.16 -4.39 47.05
C GLU A 667 0.77 -4.86 46.57
N LEU A 668 0.67 -5.90 45.73
CA LEU A 668 -0.60 -6.41 45.19
C LEU A 668 -1.36 -7.34 46.16
N GLY A 669 -0.69 -7.88 47.19
CA GLY A 669 -1.29 -8.82 48.14
C GLY A 669 -1.34 -10.26 47.64
N GLU A 670 -2.30 -11.04 48.14
CA GLU A 670 -2.44 -12.46 47.79
C GLU A 670 -2.92 -12.66 46.34
N LEU A 671 -2.46 -13.75 45.71
CA LEU A 671 -2.83 -14.13 44.36
C LEU A 671 -4.35 -14.34 44.25
N THR A 672 -4.95 -13.82 43.18
CA THR A 672 -6.37 -14.12 42.90
C THR A 672 -6.53 -15.54 42.36
N GLY A 673 -5.60 -16.00 41.54
CA GLY A 673 -5.64 -17.35 40.99
C GLY A 673 -4.57 -17.60 39.93
N PHE A 674 -4.78 -18.69 39.20
CA PHE A 674 -3.94 -19.11 38.09
C PHE A 674 -4.78 -19.28 36.83
N HIS A 675 -4.31 -18.79 35.70
CA HIS A 675 -4.89 -19.03 34.38
C HIS A 675 -3.86 -19.77 33.54
N ASN A 676 -4.15 -21.02 33.17
CA ASN A 676 -3.18 -21.89 32.49
C ASN A 676 -1.80 -21.92 33.18
N GLU A 677 -1.78 -22.14 34.50
CA GLU A 677 -0.59 -22.17 35.36
C GLU A 677 0.12 -20.82 35.56
N ARG A 678 -0.40 -19.73 34.99
CA ARG A 678 0.15 -18.39 35.15
C ARG A 678 -0.54 -17.62 36.28
N PRO A 679 0.20 -17.14 37.29
CA PRO A 679 -0.37 -16.41 38.40
C PRO A 679 -0.90 -15.04 37.96
N PHE A 680 -2.05 -14.64 38.53
CA PHE A 680 -2.61 -13.31 38.30
C PHE A 680 -3.29 -12.72 39.55
N TRP A 681 -3.44 -11.39 39.53
CA TRP A 681 -4.20 -10.59 40.48
C TRP A 681 -5.30 -9.83 39.73
N LYS A 682 -6.54 -9.85 40.25
CA LYS A 682 -7.65 -9.02 39.76
C LYS A 682 -7.90 -7.82 40.65
N ASN A 683 -8.66 -6.86 40.12
CA ASN A 683 -9.11 -5.67 40.85
C ASN A 683 -7.95 -4.83 41.40
N VAL A 684 -6.79 -4.85 40.74
CA VAL A 684 -5.66 -4.00 41.11
C VAL A 684 -6.04 -2.54 40.82
N PRO A 685 -5.94 -1.62 41.79
CA PRO A 685 -6.28 -0.21 41.56
C PRO A 685 -5.38 0.43 40.51
N ALA A 686 -5.98 1.22 39.61
CA ALA A 686 -5.25 1.94 38.55
C ALA A 686 -4.06 2.76 39.06
N GLN A 687 -4.17 3.37 40.24
CA GLN A 687 -3.07 4.14 40.84
C GLN A 687 -1.80 3.30 41.05
N LYS A 688 -1.92 2.04 41.48
CA LYS A 688 -0.75 1.15 41.65
C LYS A 688 -0.08 0.86 40.30
N VAL A 689 -0.88 0.72 39.25
CA VAL A 689 -0.39 0.54 37.87
C VAL A 689 0.32 1.80 37.38
N ILE A 690 -0.27 2.97 37.57
CA ILE A 690 0.35 4.26 37.21
C ILE A 690 1.69 4.45 37.93
N ASP A 691 1.75 4.16 39.23
CA ASP A 691 2.98 4.29 40.03
C ASP A 691 4.08 3.32 39.60
N PHE A 692 3.69 2.14 39.12
CA PHE A 692 4.59 1.15 38.53
C PHE A 692 5.12 1.62 37.18
N LEU A 693 4.25 2.01 36.25
CA LEU A 693 4.63 2.47 34.92
C LEU A 693 5.50 3.74 34.96
N ASN A 694 5.29 4.63 35.93
CA ASN A 694 6.10 5.83 36.12
C ASN A 694 7.57 5.52 36.45
N LYS A 695 7.85 4.37 37.07
CA LYS A 695 9.19 3.97 37.49
C LYS A 695 9.85 3.04 36.49
N PHE A 696 9.06 2.26 35.76
CA PHE A 696 9.55 1.27 34.82
C PHE A 696 10.26 1.92 33.62
N GLN A 697 11.48 1.47 33.33
CA GLN A 697 12.32 2.06 32.29
C GLN A 697 12.22 1.27 30.98
N THR A 698 12.06 1.99 29.87
CA THR A 698 11.93 1.42 28.52
C THR A 698 12.91 2.08 27.54
N ASP A 699 13.17 1.44 26.41
CA ASP A 699 14.03 2.01 25.38
C ASP A 699 13.35 3.19 24.65
N GLU A 700 14.06 4.30 24.44
CA GLU A 700 13.52 5.48 23.75
C GLU A 700 13.22 5.23 22.27
N SER A 701 13.78 4.21 21.63
CA SER A 701 13.39 3.80 20.27
C SER A 701 12.11 2.95 20.21
N ASN A 702 11.57 2.55 21.37
CA ASN A 702 10.35 1.76 21.45
C ASN A 702 9.09 2.60 21.22
N LEU A 703 8.74 2.85 19.95
CA LEU A 703 7.56 3.63 19.58
C LEU A 703 6.24 2.95 19.96
N SER A 704 6.21 1.61 20.06
CA SER A 704 4.99 0.87 20.38
C SER A 704 4.62 0.91 21.86
N PHE A 705 5.57 1.25 22.75
CA PHE A 705 5.34 1.29 24.20
C PHE A 705 5.97 2.54 24.83
N ARG A 706 5.11 3.52 25.15
CA ARG A 706 5.50 4.80 25.76
C ARG A 706 4.85 4.94 27.14
N PRO A 707 5.56 4.66 28.25
CA PRO A 707 4.96 4.63 29.59
C PRO A 707 4.22 5.92 29.97
N GLN A 708 4.81 7.09 29.70
CA GLN A 708 4.19 8.38 30.06
C GLN A 708 2.87 8.61 29.34
N LEU A 709 2.83 8.31 28.05
CA LEU A 709 1.61 8.36 27.25
C LEU A 709 0.54 7.40 27.78
N ILE A 710 0.92 6.14 28.05
CA ILE A 710 0.00 5.16 28.65
C ILE A 710 -0.57 5.67 29.98
N ILE A 711 0.27 6.26 30.83
CA ILE A 711 -0.15 6.79 32.14
C ILE A 711 -1.16 7.93 31.98
N GLU A 712 -0.92 8.86 31.06
CA GLU A 712 -1.86 9.94 30.75
C GLU A 712 -3.20 9.40 30.25
N TYR A 713 -3.16 8.38 29.38
CA TYR A 713 -4.37 7.70 28.92
C TYR A 713 -5.16 7.08 30.07
N ILE A 714 -4.50 6.31 30.94
CA ILE A 714 -5.15 5.66 32.09
C ILE A 714 -5.76 6.70 33.02
N LYS A 715 -5.03 7.78 33.32
CA LYS A 715 -5.53 8.86 34.19
C LYS A 715 -6.79 9.51 33.62
N LYS A 716 -6.78 9.81 32.31
CA LYS A 716 -7.95 10.38 31.63
C LYS A 716 -9.13 9.42 31.70
N LEU A 717 -8.94 8.13 31.38
CA LEU A 717 -10.00 7.12 31.47
C LEU A 717 -10.57 6.92 32.87
N ASN A 718 -9.74 7.05 33.90
CA ASN A 718 -10.21 6.96 35.28
C ASN A 718 -11.24 8.03 35.63
N GLU A 719 -11.22 9.21 34.97
CA GLU A 719 -12.21 10.28 35.19
C GLU A 719 -13.63 9.85 34.79
N GLU A 720 -13.77 9.00 33.77
CA GLU A 720 -15.05 8.45 33.29
C GLU A 720 -15.36 7.04 33.83
N ASN A 721 -14.69 6.64 34.91
CA ASN A 721 -14.81 5.30 35.52
C ASN A 721 -14.34 4.13 34.64
N GLU A 722 -13.42 4.38 33.72
CA GLU A 722 -12.78 3.35 32.89
C GLU A 722 -11.33 3.07 33.29
N LEU A 723 -10.83 1.88 32.98
CA LEU A 723 -9.51 1.38 33.41
C LEU A 723 -9.21 1.60 34.90
N ILE A 724 -10.25 1.62 35.75
CA ILE A 724 -10.13 1.85 37.19
C ILE A 724 -9.59 0.61 37.92
N LYS A 725 -9.73 -0.57 37.29
CA LYS A 725 -9.29 -1.85 37.80
C LYS A 725 -8.41 -2.54 36.78
N TRP A 726 -7.42 -3.28 37.27
CA TRP A 726 -6.46 -3.96 36.43
C TRP A 726 -6.34 -5.42 36.82
N THR A 727 -6.20 -6.27 35.80
CA THR A 727 -5.65 -7.60 35.94
C THR A 727 -4.15 -7.53 35.70
N VAL A 728 -3.35 -8.06 36.60
CA VAL A 728 -1.89 -8.19 36.45
C VAL A 728 -1.56 -9.66 36.40
N ALA A 729 -0.84 -10.13 35.39
CA ALA A 729 -0.43 -11.53 35.26
C ALA A 729 1.04 -11.67 34.92
N ILE A 730 1.65 -12.78 35.36
CA ILE A 730 3.03 -13.13 35.02
C ILE A 730 3.02 -14.29 34.04
N CYS A 731 3.48 -14.03 32.82
CA CYS A 731 3.43 -14.95 31.70
C CYS A 731 4.77 -15.66 31.53
N GLY A 732 5.07 -16.54 32.48
CA GLY A 732 6.17 -17.49 32.38
C GLY A 732 5.84 -18.70 31.50
N ASN A 733 6.86 -19.53 31.26
CA ASN A 733 6.67 -20.85 30.64
C ASN A 733 5.88 -21.77 31.57
N LYS A 734 5.00 -22.60 30.99
CA LYS A 734 4.18 -23.56 31.75
C LYS A 734 5.06 -24.60 32.45
N SER A 735 5.95 -25.22 31.69
CA SER A 735 6.95 -26.16 32.19
C SER A 735 8.29 -25.49 32.48
N TYR A 736 8.99 -25.99 33.50
CA TYR A 736 10.38 -25.60 33.75
C TYR A 736 11.29 -26.12 32.65
N ASP A 737 12.13 -25.23 32.11
CA ASP A 737 13.19 -25.55 31.15
C ASP A 737 14.54 -25.25 31.80
N SER A 738 15.41 -26.25 31.88
CA SER A 738 16.72 -26.13 32.52
C SER A 738 17.67 -25.15 31.80
N ASP A 739 17.50 -24.96 30.49
CA ASP A 739 18.31 -24.02 29.71
C ASP A 739 17.87 -22.57 29.98
N LEU A 740 16.57 -22.33 30.11
CA LEU A 740 16.00 -21.00 30.30
C LEU A 740 16.01 -20.56 31.76
N GLY A 741 15.79 -21.49 32.68
CA GLY A 741 15.79 -21.25 34.12
C GLY A 741 14.52 -20.62 34.67
N ASP A 742 14.63 -20.15 35.92
CA ASP A 742 13.57 -19.49 36.67
C ASP A 742 14.04 -18.11 37.18
N VAL A 743 13.07 -17.25 37.49
CA VAL A 743 13.33 -15.95 38.10
C VAL A 743 12.55 -15.83 39.41
N ASP A 744 13.23 -15.31 40.43
CA ASP A 744 12.60 -14.86 41.66
C ASP A 744 12.10 -13.42 41.46
N LEU A 745 10.79 -13.23 41.53
CA LEU A 745 10.10 -11.94 41.48
C LEU A 745 9.56 -11.50 42.85
N GLY A 746 10.11 -12.03 43.95
CA GLY A 746 9.68 -11.70 45.31
C GLY A 746 8.40 -12.43 45.74
N LEU A 747 8.04 -13.51 45.03
CA LEU A 747 6.86 -14.32 45.30
C LEU A 747 7.24 -15.59 46.05
N LYS A 748 6.26 -16.22 46.71
CA LYS A 748 6.44 -17.56 47.32
C LYS A 748 6.64 -18.67 46.29
N ILE A 749 6.42 -18.37 45.01
CA ILE A 749 6.58 -19.27 43.88
C ILE A 749 7.68 -18.74 42.96
N LYS A 750 8.44 -19.65 42.37
CA LYS A 750 9.36 -19.31 41.29
C LYS A 750 8.62 -19.25 39.96
N ILE A 751 9.03 -18.35 39.07
CA ILE A 751 8.43 -18.20 37.75
C ILE A 751 9.40 -18.68 36.68
N ASN A 752 8.96 -19.61 35.84
CA ASN A 752 9.75 -20.09 34.71
C ASN A 752 9.92 -19.00 33.66
N GLN A 753 11.14 -18.85 33.13
CA GLN A 753 11.43 -17.86 32.10
C GLN A 753 11.01 -18.34 30.71
N ILE A 754 10.71 -17.40 29.82
CA ILE A 754 10.34 -17.67 28.42
C ILE A 754 11.55 -17.54 27.50
N ASN A 755 11.47 -18.17 26.33
CA ASN A 755 12.44 -18.03 25.26
C ASN A 755 11.95 -17.01 24.23
N ILE A 756 12.65 -15.87 24.09
CA ILE A 756 12.39 -14.89 23.03
C ILE A 756 13.73 -14.40 22.45
N SER A 757 13.85 -14.45 21.13
CA SER A 757 15.08 -14.13 20.38
C SER A 757 14.99 -12.81 19.61
N GLN A 758 16.13 -12.26 19.17
CA GLN A 758 16.13 -10.99 18.42
C GLN A 758 15.86 -11.21 16.93
N GLU A 759 15.37 -10.18 16.25
CA GLU A 759 15.31 -10.14 14.79
C GLU A 759 16.70 -9.92 14.18
N GLU A 760 17.07 -10.73 13.18
CA GLU A 760 18.35 -10.57 12.47
C GLU A 760 18.40 -9.25 11.69
N LYS A 761 17.30 -8.88 11.03
CA LYS A 761 17.17 -7.67 10.20
C LYS A 761 17.01 -6.38 11.03
N ASN A 762 16.60 -6.51 12.29
CA ASN A 762 16.32 -5.39 13.19
C ASN A 762 16.88 -5.69 14.57
N ARG A 763 18.22 -5.73 14.67
CA ARG A 763 18.92 -5.94 15.94
C ARG A 763 18.35 -5.01 17.02
N ASN A 764 18.31 -5.45 18.28
CA ASN A 764 17.62 -4.80 19.40
C ASN A 764 16.08 -4.97 19.44
N SER A 765 15.48 -5.73 18.51
CA SER A 765 14.04 -5.98 18.42
C SER A 765 13.67 -7.42 18.76
N LEU A 766 12.60 -7.60 19.53
CA LEU A 766 12.01 -8.91 19.84
C LEU A 766 10.77 -9.24 18.98
N LYS A 767 10.30 -8.31 18.12
CA LYS A 767 9.10 -8.41 17.26
C LYS A 767 7.75 -8.48 18.01
N GLY A 768 7.65 -9.29 19.06
CA GLY A 768 6.47 -9.43 19.91
C GLY A 768 6.73 -10.38 21.07
N ILE A 769 6.09 -10.15 22.22
CA ILE A 769 6.28 -10.95 23.44
C ILE A 769 5.01 -11.65 23.92
N VAL A 770 3.85 -11.27 23.40
CA VAL A 770 2.54 -11.81 23.81
C VAL A 770 2.19 -13.06 23.03
N SER A 771 1.83 -14.14 23.74
CA SER A 771 1.39 -15.39 23.12
C SER A 771 -0.12 -15.39 22.86
N GLN A 772 -0.55 -16.25 21.94
CA GLN A 772 -1.97 -16.42 21.64
C GLN A 772 -2.72 -16.96 22.88
N GLY A 773 -3.77 -16.25 23.27
CA GLY A 773 -4.63 -16.59 24.41
C GLY A 773 -4.26 -15.89 25.71
N ASP A 774 -3.12 -15.21 25.79
CA ASP A 774 -2.67 -14.52 27.01
C ASP A 774 -3.63 -13.40 27.42
N GLU A 775 -4.31 -12.80 26.45
CA GLU A 775 -5.23 -11.68 26.68
C GLU A 775 -6.59 -12.13 27.25
N LEU A 776 -6.83 -13.44 27.36
CA LEU A 776 -7.99 -13.99 28.08
C LEU A 776 -7.79 -13.98 29.60
N ILE A 777 -6.55 -13.83 30.08
CA ILE A 777 -6.27 -13.88 31.52
C ILE A 777 -7.10 -12.83 32.23
N GLY A 778 -7.87 -13.27 33.23
CA GLY A 778 -8.75 -12.41 34.01
C GLY A 778 -10.18 -12.26 33.47
N LEU A 779 -10.55 -12.86 32.34
CA LEU A 779 -11.97 -12.98 31.97
C LEU A 779 -12.70 -13.99 32.87
N SER A 780 -14.03 -13.93 32.91
CA SER A 780 -14.87 -14.97 33.54
C SER A 780 -15.12 -16.10 32.53
N SER A 781 -15.50 -17.28 32.99
CA SER A 781 -15.84 -18.41 32.11
C SER A 781 -16.93 -18.03 31.09
N GLU A 782 -17.94 -17.27 31.51
CA GLU A 782 -19.01 -16.76 30.62
C GLU A 782 -18.44 -15.87 29.50
N LYS A 783 -17.52 -14.95 29.82
CA LYS A 783 -16.85 -14.10 28.83
C LYS A 783 -15.89 -14.88 27.92
N GLU A 784 -15.24 -15.92 28.42
CA GLU A 784 -14.43 -16.80 27.57
C GLU A 784 -15.29 -17.56 26.56
N ASP A 785 -16.49 -18.00 26.94
CA ASP A 785 -17.46 -18.61 26.03
C ASP A 785 -17.95 -17.61 24.97
N GLU A 786 -18.21 -16.35 25.35
CA GLU A 786 -18.51 -15.26 24.41
C GLU A 786 -17.37 -15.05 23.40
N VAL A 787 -16.12 -15.06 23.86
CA VAL A 787 -14.93 -14.98 22.99
C VAL A 787 -14.91 -16.14 22.00
N ASN A 788 -15.14 -17.37 22.44
CA ASN A 788 -15.14 -18.55 21.58
C ASN A 788 -16.28 -18.51 20.54
N ASN A 789 -17.47 -18.05 20.94
CA ASN A 789 -18.62 -17.85 20.04
C ASN A 789 -18.35 -16.75 19.00
N LEU A 790 -17.68 -15.68 19.39
CA LEU A 790 -17.28 -14.60 18.49
C LEU A 790 -16.27 -15.10 17.46
N ILE A 791 -15.26 -15.86 17.88
CA ILE A 791 -14.28 -16.48 16.98
C ILE A 791 -14.97 -17.40 15.96
N ALA A 792 -15.91 -18.22 16.41
CA ALA A 792 -16.64 -19.15 15.54
C ALA A 792 -17.52 -18.45 14.49
N SER A 793 -18.05 -17.27 14.81
CA SER A 793 -18.96 -16.52 13.93
C SER A 793 -18.25 -15.54 12.99
N THR A 794 -17.09 -15.01 13.39
CA THR A 794 -16.42 -13.88 12.68
C THR A 794 -15.01 -14.19 12.20
N LYS A 795 -14.44 -15.36 12.55
CA LYS A 795 -13.04 -15.75 12.28
C LYS A 795 -11.99 -14.75 12.83
N ILE A 796 -12.35 -13.92 13.81
CA ILE A 796 -11.44 -12.99 14.48
C ILE A 796 -10.40 -13.77 15.31
N GLN A 797 -9.18 -13.23 15.41
CA GLN A 797 -8.13 -13.82 16.24
C GLN A 797 -8.48 -13.80 17.74
N LYS A 798 -8.02 -14.83 18.46
CA LYS A 798 -8.39 -15.09 19.85
C LYS A 798 -8.13 -13.92 20.81
N ASN A 799 -6.98 -13.25 20.69
CA ASN A 799 -6.62 -12.12 21.53
C ASN A 799 -7.45 -10.86 21.22
N ASN A 800 -7.69 -10.57 19.93
CA ASN A 800 -8.54 -9.44 19.52
C ASN A 800 -9.97 -9.64 20.02
N ALA A 801 -10.51 -10.85 19.90
CA ALA A 801 -11.81 -11.21 20.47
C ALA A 801 -11.85 -11.00 22.00
N ALA A 802 -10.77 -11.29 22.71
CA ALA A 802 -10.68 -11.03 24.15
C ALA A 802 -10.75 -9.52 24.50
N ARG A 803 -10.12 -8.64 23.70
CA ARG A 803 -10.21 -7.18 23.88
C ARG A 803 -11.61 -6.63 23.64
N LEU A 804 -12.33 -7.18 22.65
CA LEU A 804 -13.72 -6.80 22.32
C LEU A 804 -14.70 -7.09 23.48
N ILE A 805 -14.47 -8.18 24.20
CA ILE A 805 -15.35 -8.69 25.27
C ILE A 805 -14.96 -8.16 26.66
N ARG A 806 -13.70 -7.73 26.85
CA ARG A 806 -13.22 -7.19 28.12
C ARG A 806 -13.98 -5.91 28.50
N ASP A 807 -14.26 -5.77 29.79
CA ASP A 807 -15.01 -4.62 30.30
C ASP A 807 -14.19 -3.33 30.19
N PRO A 808 -14.79 -2.18 29.79
CA PRO A 808 -14.12 -0.87 29.76
C PRO A 808 -13.45 -0.49 31.09
N SER A 809 -14.02 -0.92 32.22
CA SER A 809 -13.48 -0.63 33.55
C SER A 809 -12.23 -1.44 33.90
N GLU A 810 -11.85 -2.42 33.07
CA GLU A 810 -10.79 -3.38 33.32
C GLU A 810 -9.66 -3.34 32.28
N GLY A 811 -8.45 -3.00 32.72
CA GLY A 811 -7.22 -3.16 31.92
C GLY A 811 -6.49 -4.47 32.21
N LEU A 812 -5.56 -4.87 31.34
CA LEU A 812 -4.70 -6.05 31.52
C LEU A 812 -3.21 -5.70 31.36
N ILE A 813 -2.40 -6.08 32.35
CA ILE A 813 -0.93 -6.05 32.30
C ILE A 813 -0.38 -7.47 32.34
N LEU A 814 0.52 -7.76 31.41
CA LEU A 814 1.22 -9.03 31.27
C LEU A 814 2.73 -8.79 31.44
N LEU A 815 3.34 -9.47 32.40
CA LEU A 815 4.77 -9.42 32.68
C LEU A 815 5.46 -10.68 32.16
N TYR A 816 6.48 -10.52 31.33
CA TYR A 816 7.15 -11.61 30.62
C TYR A 816 8.62 -11.72 31.05
N PRO A 817 8.97 -12.69 31.92
CA PRO A 817 10.35 -12.92 32.32
C PRO A 817 11.12 -13.64 31.21
N ILE A 818 11.96 -12.92 30.47
CA ILE A 818 12.69 -13.45 29.31
C ILE A 818 14.08 -13.90 29.75
N SER A 819 14.45 -15.13 29.37
CA SER A 819 15.76 -15.68 29.74
C SER A 819 16.88 -15.06 28.92
N LYS A 820 17.99 -14.74 29.57
CA LYS A 820 19.24 -14.39 28.87
C LYS A 820 19.78 -15.53 27.99
N ASN A 821 19.38 -16.76 28.28
CA ASN A 821 19.74 -17.94 27.50
C ASN A 821 18.78 -18.19 26.32
N SER A 822 17.94 -17.20 25.97
CA SER A 822 16.99 -17.34 24.85
C SER A 822 17.71 -17.59 23.52
N LYS A 823 17.26 -18.64 22.81
CA LYS A 823 17.83 -19.15 21.57
C LYS A 823 16.82 -19.00 20.43
N PRO A 824 17.29 -18.73 19.19
CA PRO A 824 16.41 -18.60 18.04
C PRO A 824 15.79 -19.95 17.64
N HIS A 825 14.50 -19.93 17.32
CA HIS A 825 13.78 -21.08 16.74
C HIS A 825 13.58 -20.98 15.23
N SER A 826 13.79 -19.79 14.63
CA SER A 826 13.67 -19.55 13.20
C SER A 826 14.99 -19.02 12.59
N LYS A 827 15.15 -19.15 11.27
CA LYS A 827 16.40 -18.79 10.56
C LYS A 827 16.68 -17.28 10.51
N ASN A 828 15.66 -16.44 10.68
CA ASN A 828 15.75 -14.97 10.59
C ASN A 828 15.92 -14.31 11.97
N ARG A 829 16.23 -15.11 12.99
CA ARG A 829 16.40 -14.68 14.37
C ARG A 829 17.83 -14.95 14.83
N ILE A 830 18.33 -14.08 15.68
CA ILE A 830 19.62 -14.26 16.36
C ILE A 830 19.38 -14.45 17.86
N PRO A 831 20.30 -15.13 18.59
CA PRO A 831 20.21 -15.27 20.03
C PRO A 831 20.00 -13.93 20.76
N LEU A 832 19.36 -13.97 21.92
CA LEU A 832 19.14 -12.75 22.71
C LEU A 832 20.46 -12.07 23.08
N TYR A 833 21.48 -12.86 23.42
CA TYR A 833 22.85 -12.42 23.62
C TYR A 833 23.81 -13.28 22.80
N GLU A 834 24.83 -12.66 22.22
CA GLU A 834 25.92 -13.39 21.56
C GLU A 834 26.68 -14.27 22.58
N ASP A 835 26.91 -13.75 23.79
CA ASP A 835 27.42 -14.50 24.94
C ASP A 835 26.51 -14.32 26.18
N PRO A 836 25.60 -15.27 26.47
CA PRO A 836 24.76 -15.26 27.67
C PRO A 836 25.53 -15.35 29.00
N LYS A 837 26.82 -15.72 28.96
CA LYS A 837 27.69 -15.80 30.15
C LYS A 837 28.35 -14.46 30.49
N ASP A 838 28.25 -13.46 29.63
CA ASP A 838 28.70 -12.11 29.93
C ASP A 838 28.05 -11.62 31.25
N PRO A 839 28.83 -11.10 32.22
CA PRO A 839 28.29 -10.55 33.46
C PRO A 839 27.23 -9.44 33.26
N LEU A 840 27.28 -8.73 32.13
CA LEU A 840 26.34 -7.70 31.72
C LEU A 840 25.09 -8.28 31.01
N ALA A 841 25.11 -9.54 30.58
CA ALA A 841 23.93 -10.21 30.04
C ALA A 841 22.97 -10.57 31.19
N LYS A 842 21.89 -9.79 31.31
CA LYS A 842 20.84 -9.98 32.32
C LYS A 842 19.59 -10.63 31.72
N ASN A 843 18.80 -11.25 32.58
CA ASN A 843 17.44 -11.62 32.21
C ASN A 843 16.64 -10.34 31.96
N LEU A 844 15.77 -10.34 30.94
CA LEU A 844 14.93 -9.18 30.63
C LEU A 844 13.55 -9.36 31.25
N ILE A 845 12.88 -8.25 31.55
CA ILE A 845 11.46 -8.27 31.88
C ILE A 845 10.67 -7.47 30.84
N GLY A 846 9.88 -8.18 30.03
CA GLY A 846 8.95 -7.59 29.08
C GLY A 846 7.63 -7.21 29.74
N ILE A 847 7.00 -6.14 29.27
CA ILE A 847 5.65 -5.73 29.65
C ILE A 847 4.78 -5.65 28.41
N ALA A 848 3.58 -6.20 28.50
CA ALA A 848 2.51 -5.89 27.57
C ALA A 848 1.27 -5.39 28.30
N ILE A 849 0.59 -4.42 27.71
CA ILE A 849 -0.63 -3.81 28.21
C ILE A 849 -1.70 -3.96 27.14
N SER A 850 -2.75 -4.69 27.50
CA SER A 850 -3.90 -4.95 26.64
C SER A 850 -5.07 -4.12 27.14
N PHE A 851 -5.66 -3.36 26.22
CA PHE A 851 -6.75 -2.43 26.50
C PHE A 851 -8.06 -2.96 25.91
N PRO A 852 -9.19 -2.76 26.61
CA PRO A 852 -10.50 -3.12 26.10
C PRO A 852 -10.85 -2.30 24.84
N GLU A 853 -11.67 -2.87 23.96
CA GLU A 853 -12.18 -2.17 22.77
C GLU A 853 -13.27 -1.17 23.13
N LYS A 854 -14.01 -1.33 24.23
CA LYS A 854 -15.11 -0.42 24.55
C LYS A 854 -14.56 0.64 25.52
N SER A 855 -14.53 1.91 25.12
CA SER A 855 -14.07 3.02 25.97
C SER A 855 -14.79 4.33 25.59
N LYS A 856 -15.09 5.17 26.59
CA LYS A 856 -15.83 6.44 26.53
C LYS A 856 -14.95 7.70 26.39
N ILE A 857 -13.62 7.55 26.36
CA ILE A 857 -12.71 8.67 26.15
C ILE A 857 -11.52 8.20 25.30
N PRO A 858 -10.97 9.02 24.39
CA PRO A 858 -9.60 8.86 23.92
C PRO A 858 -8.68 9.69 24.84
N GLN A 859 -7.41 9.33 25.15
CA GLN A 859 -6.21 9.86 24.45
C GLN A 859 -4.84 9.77 25.24
N SER A 860 -3.68 9.52 24.56
CA SER A 860 -2.28 9.92 24.95
C SER A 860 -1.36 10.45 23.81
N ASP A 861 -0.69 11.59 23.93
CA ASP A 861 -0.02 12.37 22.85
C ASP A 861 0.90 11.63 21.82
N GLU A 862 0.47 11.50 20.56
CA GLU A 862 1.30 11.17 19.38
C GLU A 862 1.20 12.30 18.34
N LEU A 863 2.28 12.59 17.59
CA LEU A 863 2.27 13.67 16.60
C LEU A 863 1.68 13.21 15.26
N TYR A 864 0.58 13.83 14.84
CA TYR A 864 -0.04 13.63 13.54
C TYR A 864 -0.05 14.94 12.74
N VAL A 865 -0.11 14.79 11.43
CA VAL A 865 -0.36 15.88 10.49
C VAL A 865 -1.80 15.78 10.02
N ILE A 866 -2.58 16.84 10.22
CA ILE A 866 -3.97 16.95 9.77
C ILE A 866 -4.15 18.12 8.81
N GLY A 867 -5.19 18.07 7.99
CA GLY A 867 -5.62 19.18 7.14
C GLY A 867 -6.32 20.28 7.94
N THR A 868 -7.03 21.15 7.25
CA THR A 868 -7.85 22.21 7.88
C THR A 868 -9.18 21.69 8.40
N VAL A 869 -9.69 20.57 7.87
CA VAL A 869 -10.80 19.86 8.52
C VAL A 869 -10.23 19.23 9.79
N PRO A 870 -10.76 19.56 10.98
CA PRO A 870 -10.28 18.97 12.21
C PRO A 870 -10.55 17.46 12.17
N TRP A 871 -9.56 16.70 12.64
CA TRP A 871 -9.80 15.32 13.03
C TRP A 871 -10.63 15.34 14.32
N ARG A 872 -11.75 14.61 14.36
CA ARG A 872 -12.58 14.47 15.56
C ARG A 872 -12.51 13.03 16.08
N PRO A 873 -12.18 12.82 17.36
CA PRO A 873 -12.47 11.55 18.00
C PRO A 873 -13.99 11.35 18.13
N GLU A 874 -14.43 10.10 18.29
CA GLU A 874 -15.84 9.67 18.37
C GLU A 874 -16.72 10.40 19.41
N ASP A 875 -16.17 11.20 20.33
CA ASP A 875 -16.89 11.76 21.49
C ASP A 875 -17.28 13.25 21.38
N GLU A 876 -17.12 13.91 20.22
CA GLU A 876 -17.57 15.31 20.02
C GLU A 876 -18.72 15.47 18.98
N SER A 877 -19.49 14.40 18.71
CA SER A 877 -20.74 14.47 17.92
C SER A 877 -21.98 14.70 18.78
#